data_AF-A0A7J6RKF8-F1
#
_entry.id   AF-A0A7J6RKF8-F1
#
_cell.length_a   1.000
_cell.length_b   1.000
_cell.length_c   1.000
_cell.angle_alpha   90.00
_cell.angle_beta   90.00
_cell.angle_gamma   90.00
#
_symmetry.space_group_name_H-M   'P 1'
#
loop_
_entity.id
_entity.type
_entity.pdbx_description
1 polymer ?
#
loop_
_entity_poly.entity_id
_entity_poly.type
_entity_poly.pdbx_seq_one_letter_code
_entity_poly.pdbx_strand_id
1 'polypeptide(L)'
;MSLDDEYDHLYKIVLVGDATVGKTHLLSRYIKGTLPRAPTATIGVEFATRTVPLAVGGTVKAQIWDTAGQERYRAITSAHYRRAVGALLVYDVTRRNTFLNCSKWMEELRQNAEPDIVILLVGNKIDLVEKDPSTRQVTTEEATAFAKENGLFFAEASAVSSVNVKFIFEKLLQEIYNQRSRAQAEGTSPRKCPSPSHIARVPEYAPAQAPPHGRVETTTSSYPRAMHAETVGVTGMDLPPPPLNAPVSLPRNFHYHHSVGGVPQLPVLTSSHAARVAAGGLPPFLRSFSDISETASHGSSTSNYARSSGSSPVRRRSGSGGHLHVPLSMPVGDTRSYSGSKVDTSSVPRPTGPSEPVGRRGGRRFETGRTGLPPSACSVYTAIDKGNASCRFLRSTTYTVPAQQSTAHSSGISLGIIAQPFAELSNDERDVPLINYGEAGPMRCPRCEFEAYARHVELTILSQWCAFLISRMATGDCRAYANPAFQWIGGGEECICNFCNYVMEVPQIHQYPVPNMRERPELEFGSVDYVAPSDYLRPDGSSTERPPGFCFVVDCGYCSVASGMFHQVIASIRTLLSYMPSLTEVCFIFFDDVIHFYRLNSAEVAEEIVVADVDDPFLPIHSSALFVNPHSSEEAIQALLDLVIREVESTKRPSASCGLAALKVATEGLAMHGGGCVMMFYGVYSHILFNGSERRKSRVQEVSVAAAESRIVVASSGQNEGVDMDDEDWRQVSVDTFIAVPPSSVDNKDARLPTLCYLTANTGGNIHIYRSFSVEDDGEALHFDVARAVTKAAAYGCVVQARASRGLSIDRYLGRWSQTAPRQPAVPDPRGGFLLPKLDCDAVFGFSLYLDEGLQARYAYFQLAVLHHNAEGIRLLRVHTLRLSVSTSLSAAYRSPDVETLTNLLARQAAEDMLLTGHSPREKLLGQCSTVLHAYRVNCASSSAPKHTGTQLLLPETLKLMPLYIGGLLKLPAFRPAADVSIDERYECLMSLLGYSVSQSTHRVYPRVYSLHDMPSVCGTPTEIEDNIFLPRTVAASAEQARKLLWCFWEALSFRYRQ
;
A
#
# COMPACT_ATOMS: atom_id res chain seq x y z
N MET A 1 -42.04 14.94 -0.37
CA MET A 1 -41.86 14.21 0.89
C MET A 1 -42.78 13.00 0.85
N SER A 2 -42.26 11.85 0.42
CA SER A 2 -42.88 10.55 0.63
C SER A 2 -42.30 9.99 1.93
N LEU A 3 -43.15 9.38 2.75
CA LEU A 3 -42.77 8.68 3.97
C LEU A 3 -41.77 7.58 3.59
N ASP A 4 -40.53 7.66 4.07
CA ASP A 4 -39.59 6.55 3.99
C ASP A 4 -40.16 5.40 4.84
N ASP A 5 -40.42 4.26 4.20
CA ASP A 5 -40.97 3.05 4.82
C ASP A 5 -40.11 2.59 6.00
N GLU A 6 -40.52 2.92 7.22
CA GLU A 6 -39.96 2.39 8.46
C GLU A 6 -40.19 0.87 8.51
N TYR A 7 -39.13 0.09 8.72
CA TYR A 7 -39.20 -1.37 8.76
C TYR A 7 -38.48 -1.95 9.98
N ASP A 8 -39.03 -3.02 10.56
CA ASP A 8 -38.49 -3.68 11.75
C ASP A 8 -37.34 -4.66 11.42
N HIS A 9 -37.38 -5.25 10.22
CA HIS A 9 -36.48 -6.34 9.82
C HIS A 9 -36.05 -6.22 8.35
N LEU A 10 -34.80 -6.61 8.04
CA LEU A 10 -34.27 -6.66 6.67
C LEU A 10 -33.84 -8.11 6.35
N TYR A 11 -34.48 -8.73 5.36
CA TYR A 11 -34.18 -10.11 4.95
C TYR A 11 -33.72 -10.17 3.49
N LYS A 12 -32.57 -10.80 3.26
CA LYS A 12 -32.09 -11.15 1.93
C LYS A 12 -32.58 -12.55 1.54
N ILE A 13 -33.32 -12.64 0.44
CA ILE A 13 -33.80 -13.91 -0.13
C ILE A 13 -33.40 -14.07 -1.58
N VAL A 14 -33.19 -15.32 -2.01
CA VAL A 14 -32.74 -15.66 -3.38
C VAL A 14 -33.73 -16.59 -4.07
N LEU A 15 -33.94 -16.45 -5.38
CA LEU A 15 -34.69 -17.42 -6.20
C LEU A 15 -33.71 -18.27 -6.99
N VAL A 16 -33.80 -19.59 -6.85
CA VAL A 16 -32.87 -20.56 -7.46
C VAL A 16 -33.64 -21.68 -8.16
N GLY A 17 -33.07 -22.24 -9.22
CA GLY A 17 -33.66 -23.33 -10.01
C GLY A 17 -33.26 -23.24 -11.48
N ASP A 18 -33.59 -24.26 -12.27
CA ASP A 18 -33.21 -24.34 -13.68
C ASP A 18 -33.71 -23.13 -14.52
N ALA A 19 -33.12 -22.95 -15.69
CA ALA A 19 -33.61 -22.00 -16.67
C ALA A 19 -35.07 -22.32 -17.04
N THR A 20 -35.83 -21.26 -17.36
CA THR A 20 -37.23 -21.34 -17.84
C THR A 20 -38.26 -21.94 -16.89
N VAL A 21 -37.91 -22.24 -15.62
CA VAL A 21 -38.88 -22.68 -14.59
C VAL A 21 -39.84 -21.56 -14.15
N GLY A 22 -39.51 -20.30 -14.45
CA GLY A 22 -40.38 -19.14 -14.25
C GLY A 22 -40.06 -18.28 -13.02
N LYS A 23 -38.81 -18.30 -12.53
CA LYS A 23 -38.34 -17.48 -11.39
C LYS A 23 -38.56 -15.97 -11.60
N THR A 24 -38.08 -15.44 -12.73
CA THR A 24 -38.31 -14.04 -13.14
C THR A 24 -39.78 -13.68 -13.29
N HIS A 25 -40.61 -14.63 -13.73
CA HIS A 25 -42.06 -14.42 -13.85
C HIS A 25 -42.73 -14.38 -12.47
N LEU A 26 -42.30 -15.21 -11.51
CA LEU A 26 -42.77 -15.15 -10.13
C LEU A 26 -42.36 -13.84 -9.46
N LEU A 27 -41.10 -13.39 -9.64
CA LEU A 27 -40.64 -12.11 -9.12
C LEU A 27 -41.40 -10.93 -9.73
N SER A 28 -41.50 -10.88 -11.06
CA SER A 28 -42.22 -9.81 -11.77
C SER A 28 -43.70 -9.79 -11.40
N ARG A 29 -44.36 -10.95 -11.28
CA ARG A 29 -45.75 -11.01 -10.84
C ARG A 29 -45.91 -10.53 -9.40
N TYR A 30 -44.99 -10.90 -8.52
CA TYR A 30 -45.02 -10.45 -7.14
C TYR A 30 -44.84 -8.92 -7.05
N ILE A 31 -43.77 -8.37 -7.64
CA ILE A 31 -43.41 -6.94 -7.55
C ILE A 31 -44.30 -6.05 -8.39
N LYS A 32 -44.45 -6.35 -9.69
CA LYS A 32 -45.05 -5.47 -10.72
C LYS A 32 -46.51 -5.80 -11.01
N GLY A 33 -47.06 -6.90 -10.48
CA GLY A 33 -48.42 -7.38 -10.76
C GLY A 33 -48.66 -7.86 -12.19
N THR A 34 -47.69 -7.70 -13.09
CA THR A 34 -47.76 -7.97 -14.53
C THR A 34 -46.61 -8.88 -14.96
N LEU A 35 -46.77 -9.57 -16.09
CA LEU A 35 -45.70 -10.39 -16.69
C LEU A 35 -44.87 -9.57 -17.68
N PRO A 36 -43.59 -9.92 -17.88
CA PRO A 36 -42.77 -9.32 -18.92
C PRO A 36 -43.39 -9.49 -20.32
N ARG A 37 -43.34 -8.45 -21.16
CA ARG A 37 -43.90 -8.48 -22.54
C ARG A 37 -43.12 -9.38 -23.50
N ALA A 38 -41.85 -9.67 -23.21
CA ALA A 38 -41.00 -10.58 -23.96
C ALA A 38 -40.14 -11.41 -22.98
N PRO A 39 -40.30 -12.74 -22.91
CA PRO A 39 -39.50 -13.58 -22.03
C PRO A 39 -38.11 -13.81 -22.65
N THR A 40 -37.13 -13.01 -22.26
CA THR A 40 -35.71 -13.26 -22.53
C THR A 40 -35.10 -14.13 -21.42
N ALA A 41 -34.04 -14.87 -21.74
CA ALA A 41 -33.31 -15.61 -20.71
C ALA A 41 -32.64 -14.60 -19.75
N THR A 42 -32.71 -14.86 -18.44
CA THR A 42 -32.02 -14.05 -17.44
C THR A 42 -30.52 -14.30 -17.57
N ILE A 43 -29.79 -13.34 -18.15
CA ILE A 43 -28.33 -13.40 -18.38
C ILE A 43 -27.54 -13.00 -17.11
N GLY A 44 -28.21 -12.45 -16.08
CA GLY A 44 -27.62 -12.06 -14.79
C GLY A 44 -28.59 -12.25 -13.61
N VAL A 45 -28.47 -11.41 -12.57
CA VAL A 45 -29.33 -11.44 -11.37
C VAL A 45 -30.22 -10.18 -11.32
N GLU A 46 -31.54 -10.33 -11.22
CA GLU A 46 -32.48 -9.19 -11.06
C GLU A 46 -32.72 -8.94 -9.56
N PHE A 47 -32.51 -7.71 -9.11
CA PHE A 47 -32.74 -7.28 -7.72
C PHE A 47 -34.06 -6.51 -7.58
N ALA A 48 -34.84 -6.84 -6.56
CA ALA A 48 -36.02 -6.08 -6.19
C ALA A 48 -36.17 -5.99 -4.66
N THR A 49 -36.71 -4.86 -4.19
CA THR A 49 -37.09 -4.72 -2.78
C THR A 49 -38.59 -4.57 -2.61
N ARG A 50 -39.15 -5.20 -1.57
CA ARG A 50 -40.54 -4.99 -1.17
C ARG A 50 -40.68 -4.99 0.34
N THR A 51 -41.35 -3.98 0.88
CA THR A 51 -41.75 -3.95 2.30
C THR A 51 -43.04 -4.74 2.47
N VAL A 52 -43.03 -5.72 3.38
CA VAL A 52 -44.12 -6.68 3.60
C VAL A 52 -44.43 -6.74 5.10
N PRO A 53 -45.69 -6.53 5.52
CA PRO A 53 -46.09 -6.78 6.89
C PRO A 53 -46.10 -8.29 7.17
N LEU A 54 -45.41 -8.71 8.22
CA LEU A 54 -45.50 -10.09 8.72
C LEU A 54 -46.82 -10.28 9.47
N ALA A 55 -47.33 -11.51 9.49
CA ALA A 55 -48.49 -11.87 10.31
C ALA A 55 -48.17 -11.70 11.81
N VAL A 56 -46.92 -11.97 12.18
CA VAL A 56 -46.35 -11.72 13.51
C VAL A 56 -44.90 -11.28 13.31
N GLY A 57 -44.48 -10.18 13.95
CA GLY A 57 -43.09 -9.68 13.84
C GLY A 57 -42.90 -8.35 13.13
N GLY A 58 -43.94 -7.52 13.01
CA GLY A 58 -43.82 -6.18 12.44
C GLY A 58 -43.68 -6.19 10.91
N THR A 59 -42.85 -5.32 10.35
CA THR A 59 -42.64 -5.18 8.90
C THR A 59 -41.23 -5.63 8.48
N VAL A 60 -41.16 -6.39 7.39
CA VAL A 60 -39.90 -6.83 6.77
C VAL A 60 -39.70 -6.10 5.46
N LYS A 61 -38.52 -5.50 5.28
CA LYS A 61 -38.01 -5.15 3.96
C LYS A 61 -37.32 -6.37 3.37
N ALA A 62 -37.95 -6.99 2.37
CA ALA A 62 -37.39 -8.13 1.66
C ALA A 62 -36.53 -7.65 0.49
N GLN A 63 -35.27 -8.08 0.48
CA GLN A 63 -34.30 -7.92 -0.62
C GLN A 63 -34.29 -9.22 -1.43
N ILE A 64 -34.86 -9.19 -2.62
CA ILE A 64 -35.15 -10.37 -3.43
C ILE A 64 -34.22 -10.40 -4.64
N TRP A 65 -33.47 -11.48 -4.77
CA TRP A 65 -32.48 -11.69 -5.83
C TRP A 65 -32.93 -12.83 -6.75
N ASP A 66 -33.33 -12.54 -7.99
CA ASP A 66 -33.68 -13.54 -9.01
C ASP A 66 -32.46 -13.96 -9.82
N THR A 67 -32.07 -15.23 -9.75
CA THR A 67 -30.80 -15.71 -10.33
C THR A 67 -30.95 -16.36 -11.70
N ALA A 68 -29.89 -16.32 -12.51
CA ALA A 68 -29.80 -17.05 -13.77
C ALA A 68 -29.88 -18.57 -13.52
N GLY A 69 -30.74 -19.26 -14.28
CA GLY A 69 -30.95 -20.71 -14.13
C GLY A 69 -30.07 -21.60 -15.02
N GLN A 70 -29.08 -21.03 -15.73
CA GLN A 70 -28.17 -21.82 -16.56
C GLN A 70 -26.90 -22.19 -15.79
N GLU A 71 -26.50 -23.45 -15.92
CA GLU A 71 -25.29 -24.02 -15.35
C GLU A 71 -24.00 -23.29 -15.74
N ARG A 72 -24.00 -22.58 -16.89
CA ARG A 72 -22.87 -21.77 -17.38
C ARG A 72 -22.59 -20.51 -16.57
N TYR A 73 -23.52 -20.05 -15.73
CA TYR A 73 -23.37 -18.84 -14.91
C TYR A 73 -23.25 -19.14 -13.40
N ARG A 74 -22.99 -20.40 -13.00
CA ARG A 74 -22.94 -20.83 -11.59
C ARG A 74 -21.96 -20.04 -10.72
N ALA A 75 -20.79 -19.68 -11.26
CA ALA A 75 -19.79 -18.89 -10.53
C ALA A 75 -20.28 -17.47 -10.17
N ILE A 76 -21.14 -16.87 -11.01
CA ILE A 76 -21.76 -15.57 -10.77
C ILE A 76 -22.88 -15.74 -9.73
N THR A 77 -23.66 -16.82 -9.83
CA THR A 77 -24.79 -17.10 -8.94
C THR A 77 -24.36 -17.38 -7.49
N SER A 78 -23.22 -18.04 -7.25
CA SER A 78 -22.75 -18.40 -5.90
C SER A 78 -22.41 -17.18 -5.02
N ALA A 79 -21.89 -16.10 -5.60
CA ALA A 79 -21.59 -14.86 -4.87
C ALA A 79 -22.85 -14.22 -4.25
N HIS A 80 -24.00 -14.36 -4.90
CA HIS A 80 -25.26 -13.78 -4.43
C HIS A 80 -25.91 -14.56 -3.28
N TYR A 81 -25.50 -15.81 -3.02
CA TYR A 81 -25.97 -16.61 -1.89
C TYR A 81 -25.46 -16.11 -0.54
N ARG A 82 -24.34 -15.38 -0.51
CA ARG A 82 -23.73 -14.87 0.73
C ARG A 82 -24.72 -13.99 1.50
N ARG A 83 -24.86 -14.25 2.80
CA ARG A 83 -25.81 -13.58 3.72
C ARG A 83 -27.29 -13.74 3.34
N ALA A 84 -27.64 -14.66 2.43
CA ALA A 84 -29.04 -14.99 2.16
C ALA A 84 -29.61 -15.81 3.33
N VAL A 85 -30.75 -15.36 3.84
CA VAL A 85 -31.40 -15.94 5.03
C VAL A 85 -32.60 -16.81 4.65
N GLY A 86 -33.04 -16.73 3.39
CA GLY A 86 -33.98 -17.67 2.82
C GLY A 86 -33.87 -17.81 1.30
N ALA A 87 -34.44 -18.88 0.76
CA ALA A 87 -34.44 -19.16 -0.67
C ALA A 87 -35.77 -19.74 -1.17
N LEU A 88 -36.17 -19.34 -2.38
CA LEU A 88 -37.20 -20.03 -3.17
C LEU A 88 -36.52 -20.96 -4.16
N LEU A 89 -36.67 -22.27 -3.96
CA LEU A 89 -36.16 -23.30 -4.86
C LEU A 89 -37.26 -23.70 -5.85
N VAL A 90 -37.16 -23.27 -7.10
CA VAL A 90 -38.27 -23.32 -8.08
C VAL A 90 -38.03 -24.40 -9.13
N TYR A 91 -39.03 -25.23 -9.38
CA TYR A 91 -39.07 -26.18 -10.50
C TYR A 91 -40.38 -26.03 -11.31
N ASP A 92 -40.41 -26.64 -12.49
CA ASP A 92 -41.56 -26.64 -13.39
C ASP A 92 -42.31 -27.98 -13.26
N VAL A 93 -43.60 -27.95 -12.85
CA VAL A 93 -44.39 -29.17 -12.62
C VAL A 93 -44.61 -30.01 -13.87
N THR A 94 -44.43 -29.41 -15.05
CA THR A 94 -44.55 -30.09 -16.35
C THR A 94 -43.24 -30.67 -16.86
N ARG A 95 -42.11 -30.43 -16.17
CA ARG A 95 -40.78 -30.90 -16.59
C ARG A 95 -40.03 -31.59 -15.47
N ARG A 96 -40.00 -32.93 -15.52
CA ARG A 96 -39.35 -33.82 -14.56
C ARG A 96 -37.89 -33.46 -14.25
N ASN A 97 -37.10 -33.15 -15.28
CA ASN A 97 -35.66 -32.86 -15.12
C ASN A 97 -35.40 -31.66 -14.19
N THR A 98 -36.28 -30.65 -14.22
CA THR A 98 -36.12 -29.46 -13.37
C THR A 98 -36.31 -29.76 -11.89
N PHE A 99 -37.11 -30.79 -11.57
CA PHE A 99 -37.29 -31.29 -10.21
C PHE A 99 -36.10 -32.13 -9.74
N LEU A 100 -35.56 -32.99 -10.61
CA LEU A 100 -34.36 -33.79 -10.30
C LEU A 100 -33.15 -32.90 -9.97
N ASN A 101 -33.01 -31.78 -10.69
CA ASN A 101 -31.93 -30.80 -10.46
C ASN A 101 -32.08 -29.99 -9.16
N CYS A 102 -33.25 -29.99 -8.50
CA CYS A 102 -33.44 -29.30 -7.21
C CYS A 102 -32.48 -29.79 -6.12
N SER A 103 -32.07 -31.07 -6.16
CA SER A 103 -31.07 -31.63 -5.24
C SER A 103 -29.73 -30.88 -5.30
N LYS A 104 -29.23 -30.65 -6.52
CA LYS A 104 -27.98 -29.93 -6.78
C LYS A 104 -28.07 -28.47 -6.34
N TRP A 105 -29.17 -27.79 -6.70
CA TRP A 105 -29.41 -26.39 -6.32
C TRP A 105 -29.53 -26.22 -4.79
N MET A 106 -30.10 -27.19 -4.09
CA MET A 106 -30.20 -27.18 -2.64
C MET A 106 -28.85 -27.36 -1.95
N GLU A 107 -28.02 -28.28 -2.45
CA GLU A 107 -26.66 -28.48 -1.94
C GLU A 107 -25.81 -27.23 -2.14
N GLU A 108 -25.90 -26.60 -3.32
CA GLU A 108 -25.22 -25.35 -3.64
C GLU A 108 -25.65 -24.19 -2.71
N LEU A 109 -26.96 -24.09 -2.41
CA LEU A 109 -27.48 -23.11 -1.45
C LEU A 109 -26.94 -23.35 -0.03
N ARG A 110 -26.90 -24.60 0.42
CA ARG A 110 -26.40 -24.96 1.77
C ARG A 110 -24.89 -24.74 1.93
N GLN A 111 -24.12 -24.84 0.85
CA GLN A 111 -22.68 -24.61 0.88
C GLN A 111 -22.30 -23.12 0.92
N ASN A 112 -23.12 -22.24 0.34
CA ASN A 112 -22.75 -20.86 0.05
C ASN A 112 -23.59 -19.78 0.77
N ALA A 113 -24.73 -20.14 1.36
CA ALA A 113 -25.60 -19.22 2.12
C ALA A 113 -25.38 -19.30 3.64
N GLU A 114 -26.21 -18.61 4.43
CA GLU A 114 -26.16 -18.73 5.90
C GLU A 114 -26.46 -20.18 6.35
N PRO A 115 -25.78 -20.71 7.39
CA PRO A 115 -25.97 -22.09 7.85
C PRO A 115 -27.42 -22.43 8.25
N ASP A 116 -28.20 -21.42 8.62
CA ASP A 116 -29.59 -21.51 9.04
C ASP A 116 -30.61 -21.07 7.97
N ILE A 117 -30.22 -21.08 6.68
CA ILE A 117 -31.08 -20.65 5.57
C ILE A 117 -32.42 -21.40 5.51
N VAL A 118 -33.52 -20.65 5.40
CA VAL A 118 -34.87 -21.19 5.22
C VAL A 118 -35.16 -21.43 3.74
N ILE A 119 -35.46 -22.67 3.34
CA ILE A 119 -35.69 -23.00 1.92
C ILE A 119 -37.15 -23.43 1.71
N LEU A 120 -37.83 -22.77 0.76
CA LEU A 120 -39.17 -23.13 0.28
C LEU A 120 -39.09 -23.67 -1.15
N LEU A 121 -39.43 -24.95 -1.32
CA LEU A 121 -39.59 -25.61 -2.61
C LEU A 121 -40.90 -25.17 -3.28
N VAL A 122 -40.81 -24.71 -4.52
CA VAL A 122 -41.94 -24.15 -5.29
C VAL A 122 -42.12 -24.90 -6.60
N GLY A 123 -43.25 -25.60 -6.73
CA GLY A 123 -43.71 -26.17 -8.01
C GLY A 123 -44.45 -25.11 -8.83
N ASN A 124 -43.82 -24.55 -9.85
CA ASN A 124 -44.40 -23.48 -10.67
C ASN A 124 -45.09 -24.02 -11.94
N LYS A 125 -45.96 -23.18 -12.54
CA LYS A 125 -46.72 -23.42 -13.78
C LYS A 125 -47.90 -24.40 -13.66
N ILE A 126 -48.57 -24.42 -12.51
CA ILE A 126 -49.78 -25.24 -12.33
C ILE A 126 -50.92 -24.89 -13.29
N ASP A 127 -50.92 -23.67 -13.87
CA ASP A 127 -51.90 -23.26 -14.89
C ASP A 127 -51.85 -24.12 -16.16
N LEU A 128 -50.71 -24.74 -16.47
CA LEU A 128 -50.59 -25.67 -17.59
C LEU A 128 -51.26 -27.02 -17.27
N VAL A 129 -51.18 -27.45 -16.01
CA VAL A 129 -51.80 -28.69 -15.53
C VAL A 129 -53.31 -28.52 -15.38
N GLU A 130 -53.78 -27.34 -14.97
CA GLU A 130 -55.21 -27.01 -14.92
C GLU A 130 -55.85 -27.06 -16.32
N LYS A 131 -55.11 -26.66 -17.36
CA LYS A 131 -55.57 -26.73 -18.75
C LYS A 131 -55.52 -28.14 -19.31
N ASP A 132 -54.48 -28.90 -19.00
CA ASP A 132 -54.31 -30.28 -19.44
C ASP A 132 -53.66 -31.11 -18.32
N PRO A 133 -54.45 -31.92 -17.59
CA PRO A 133 -53.96 -32.77 -16.50
C PRO A 133 -52.87 -33.75 -16.93
N SER A 134 -52.78 -34.10 -18.22
CA SER A 134 -51.78 -35.05 -18.74
C SER A 134 -50.36 -34.45 -18.82
N THR A 135 -50.23 -33.12 -18.69
CA THR A 135 -48.93 -32.42 -18.75
C THR A 135 -48.13 -32.49 -17.45
N ARG A 136 -48.74 -32.92 -16.33
CA ARG A 136 -48.04 -33.04 -15.04
C ARG A 136 -47.06 -34.20 -15.05
N GLN A 137 -45.78 -33.91 -14.82
CA GLN A 137 -44.71 -34.93 -14.72
C GLN A 137 -44.21 -35.16 -13.28
N VAL A 138 -44.57 -34.28 -12.35
CA VAL A 138 -44.21 -34.39 -10.93
C VAL A 138 -45.50 -34.28 -10.10
N THR A 139 -45.84 -35.32 -9.34
CA THR A 139 -47.04 -35.31 -8.50
C THR A 139 -46.82 -34.47 -7.25
N THR A 140 -47.91 -33.92 -6.70
CA THR A 140 -47.85 -33.10 -5.49
C THR A 140 -47.38 -33.93 -4.29
N GLU A 141 -47.76 -35.22 -4.23
CA GLU A 141 -47.33 -36.16 -3.19
C GLU A 141 -45.81 -36.36 -3.22
N GLU A 142 -45.24 -36.51 -4.41
CA GLU A 142 -43.81 -36.73 -4.60
C GLU A 142 -42.98 -35.50 -4.21
N ALA A 143 -43.37 -34.31 -4.67
CA ALA A 143 -42.68 -33.08 -4.30
C ALA A 143 -42.82 -32.78 -2.79
N THR A 144 -43.96 -33.15 -2.20
CA THR A 144 -44.17 -33.07 -0.74
C THR A 144 -43.26 -34.04 0.02
N ALA A 145 -43.08 -35.27 -0.50
CA ALA A 145 -42.18 -36.25 0.10
C ALA A 145 -40.72 -35.76 0.06
N PHE A 146 -40.26 -35.24 -1.08
CA PHE A 146 -38.92 -34.68 -1.25
C PHE A 146 -38.67 -33.49 -0.31
N ALA A 147 -39.65 -32.59 -0.17
CA ALA A 147 -39.54 -31.45 0.75
C ALA A 147 -39.46 -31.92 2.22
N LYS A 148 -40.26 -32.91 2.63
CA LYS A 148 -40.22 -33.46 3.98
C LYS A 148 -38.89 -34.15 4.29
N GLU A 149 -38.39 -34.97 3.37
CA GLU A 149 -37.11 -35.70 3.51
C GLU A 149 -35.93 -34.74 3.69
N ASN A 150 -35.97 -33.59 3.01
CA ASN A 150 -34.88 -32.61 3.02
C ASN A 150 -35.11 -31.44 4.01
N GLY A 151 -36.18 -31.46 4.81
CA GLY A 151 -36.49 -30.38 5.75
C GLY A 151 -36.84 -29.04 5.10
N LEU A 152 -37.48 -29.06 3.93
CA LEU A 152 -37.89 -27.87 3.18
C LEU A 152 -39.39 -27.60 3.38
N PHE A 153 -39.79 -26.35 3.21
CA PHE A 153 -41.20 -26.02 3.03
C PHE A 153 -41.63 -26.31 1.59
N PHE A 154 -42.92 -26.55 1.35
CA PHE A 154 -43.45 -26.80 0.01
C PHE A 154 -44.70 -25.96 -0.30
N ALA A 155 -44.82 -25.52 -1.55
CA ALA A 155 -46.01 -24.92 -2.14
C ALA A 155 -46.00 -25.06 -3.67
N GLU A 156 -47.18 -25.05 -4.30
CA GLU A 156 -47.31 -24.93 -5.75
C GLU A 156 -47.86 -23.55 -6.12
N ALA A 157 -47.42 -22.99 -7.24
CA ALA A 157 -47.77 -21.65 -7.70
C ALA A 157 -47.90 -21.55 -9.22
N SER A 158 -48.56 -20.49 -9.70
CA SER A 158 -48.49 -20.09 -11.11
C SER A 158 -48.27 -18.59 -11.21
N ALA A 159 -47.14 -18.21 -11.82
CA ALA A 159 -46.89 -16.83 -12.20
C ALA A 159 -47.91 -16.29 -13.23
N VAL A 160 -48.50 -17.17 -14.05
CA VAL A 160 -49.42 -16.81 -15.14
C VAL A 160 -50.82 -16.52 -14.61
N SER A 161 -51.43 -17.47 -13.89
CA SER A 161 -52.75 -17.28 -13.27
C SER A 161 -52.69 -16.50 -11.95
N SER A 162 -51.50 -16.14 -11.49
CA SER A 162 -51.23 -15.44 -10.22
C SER A 162 -51.65 -16.23 -8.97
N VAL A 163 -51.83 -17.55 -9.10
CA VAL A 163 -52.17 -18.45 -7.98
C VAL A 163 -50.95 -18.64 -7.08
N ASN A 164 -51.13 -18.46 -5.77
CA ASN A 164 -50.14 -18.62 -4.71
C ASN A 164 -48.85 -17.79 -4.82
N VAL A 165 -48.73 -16.86 -5.78
CA VAL A 165 -47.51 -16.05 -5.94
C VAL A 165 -47.23 -15.19 -4.72
N LYS A 166 -48.23 -14.47 -4.19
CA LYS A 166 -48.06 -13.68 -2.96
C LYS A 166 -47.76 -14.57 -1.75
N PHE A 167 -48.46 -15.70 -1.66
CA PHE A 167 -48.35 -16.64 -0.56
C PHE A 167 -46.94 -17.23 -0.39
N ILE A 168 -46.26 -17.63 -1.48
CA ILE A 168 -44.93 -18.25 -1.38
C ILE A 168 -43.86 -17.28 -0.81
N PHE A 169 -43.89 -16.01 -1.20
CA PHE A 169 -42.94 -15.01 -0.69
C PHE A 169 -43.22 -14.67 0.77
N GLU A 170 -44.49 -14.41 1.11
CA GLU A 170 -44.87 -14.02 2.48
C GLU A 170 -44.69 -15.18 3.47
N LYS A 171 -44.98 -16.42 3.05
CA LYS A 171 -44.74 -17.62 3.86
C LYS A 171 -43.25 -17.81 4.14
N LEU A 172 -42.38 -17.62 3.14
CA LEU A 172 -40.94 -17.71 3.35
C LEU A 172 -40.46 -16.65 4.36
N LEU A 173 -40.88 -15.39 4.20
CA LEU A 173 -40.50 -14.30 5.11
C LEU A 173 -41.00 -14.54 6.54
N GLN A 174 -42.23 -15.04 6.69
CA GLN A 174 -42.78 -15.39 8.00
C GLN A 174 -41.99 -16.51 8.67
N GLU A 175 -41.54 -17.49 7.91
CA GLU A 175 -40.81 -18.63 8.47
C GLU A 175 -39.38 -18.28 8.86
N ILE A 176 -38.71 -17.40 8.09
CA ILE A 176 -37.42 -16.79 8.49
C ILE A 176 -37.57 -16.09 9.85
N TYR A 177 -38.65 -15.33 10.03
CA TYR A 177 -38.94 -14.68 11.30
C TYR A 177 -39.22 -15.69 12.43
N ASN A 178 -40.03 -16.72 12.18
CA ASN A 178 -40.35 -17.76 13.17
C ASN A 178 -39.08 -18.50 13.64
N GLN A 179 -38.18 -18.84 12.72
CA GLN A 179 -36.93 -19.51 13.05
C GLN A 179 -36.02 -18.63 13.89
N ARG A 180 -35.89 -17.34 13.54
CA ARG A 180 -35.08 -16.37 14.28
C ARG A 180 -35.64 -16.03 15.65
N SER A 181 -36.96 -15.93 15.78
CA SER A 181 -37.63 -15.68 17.07
C SER A 181 -37.55 -16.88 18.01
N ARG A 182 -37.65 -18.12 17.48
CA ARG A 182 -37.39 -19.34 18.27
C ARG A 182 -35.95 -19.45 18.75
N ALA A 183 -34.97 -19.15 17.89
CA ALA A 183 -33.56 -19.10 18.27
C ALA A 183 -33.28 -18.06 19.39
N GLN A 184 -34.01 -16.94 19.40
CA GLN A 184 -33.94 -15.94 20.48
C GLN A 184 -34.64 -16.37 21.77
N ALA A 185 -35.70 -17.19 21.69
CA ALA A 185 -36.44 -17.70 22.85
C ALA A 185 -35.77 -18.89 23.55
N GLU A 186 -35.01 -19.72 22.80
CA GLU A 186 -34.34 -20.93 23.31
C GLU A 186 -32.92 -20.67 23.87
N GLY A 187 -32.51 -19.40 24.00
CA GLY A 187 -31.22 -19.04 24.62
C GLY A 187 -29.98 -19.40 23.79
N THR A 188 -30.15 -19.86 22.55
CA THR A 188 -29.04 -20.10 21.62
C THR A 188 -28.87 -18.86 20.73
N SER A 189 -28.21 -17.83 21.26
CA SER A 189 -27.90 -16.61 20.50
C SER A 189 -27.03 -16.95 19.27
N PRO A 190 -27.41 -16.61 18.03
CA PRO A 190 -26.43 -16.21 17.03
C PRO A 190 -25.79 -14.91 17.54
N ARG A 191 -24.45 -14.88 17.59
CA ARG A 191 -23.66 -13.78 18.14
C ARG A 191 -24.14 -12.42 17.58
N LYS A 192 -24.87 -11.64 18.38
CA LYS A 192 -24.80 -10.18 18.30
C LYS A 192 -23.45 -9.78 18.89
N CYS A 193 -22.68 -9.00 18.15
CA CYS A 193 -21.48 -8.33 18.66
C CYS A 193 -21.84 -7.55 19.94
N PRO A 194 -21.18 -7.80 21.09
CA PRO A 194 -21.29 -6.95 22.26
C PRO A 194 -20.28 -5.81 22.17
N SER A 195 -20.74 -4.61 22.52
CA SER A 195 -19.92 -3.50 23.03
C SER A 195 -19.19 -3.91 24.33
N PRO A 196 -18.08 -3.24 24.69
CA PRO A 196 -17.15 -3.74 25.70
C PRO A 196 -17.62 -3.46 27.13
N SER A 197 -17.63 -4.46 28.03
CA SER A 197 -17.02 -4.37 29.37
C SER A 197 -17.32 -5.55 30.32
N HIS A 198 -16.29 -5.89 31.12
CA HIS A 198 -16.24 -6.67 32.38
C HIS A 198 -16.29 -8.22 32.38
N ILE A 199 -15.37 -8.77 33.20
CA ILE A 199 -14.84 -10.13 33.32
C ILE A 199 -15.54 -10.90 34.46
N ALA A 200 -15.89 -12.19 34.31
CA ALA A 200 -15.64 -13.26 35.30
C ALA A 200 -16.13 -14.69 34.90
N ARG A 201 -15.17 -15.62 34.85
CA ARG A 201 -15.10 -17.08 35.17
C ARG A 201 -16.34 -18.00 35.13
N VAL A 202 -16.15 -19.19 34.53
CA VAL A 202 -16.94 -20.43 34.72
C VAL A 202 -15.97 -21.64 34.89
N PRO A 203 -16.25 -22.63 35.76
CA PRO A 203 -15.52 -23.90 35.88
C PRO A 203 -16.15 -25.10 35.11
N GLU A 204 -15.31 -26.12 34.90
CA GLU A 204 -15.41 -27.38 34.13
C GLU A 204 -16.58 -28.35 34.46
N TYR A 205 -16.89 -29.30 33.55
CA TYR A 205 -17.08 -30.75 33.84
C TYR A 205 -17.06 -31.63 32.55
N ALA A 206 -16.97 -32.96 32.77
CA ALA A 206 -16.31 -34.06 32.06
C ALA A 206 -17.06 -34.82 30.90
N PRO A 207 -16.41 -35.78 30.19
CA PRO A 207 -16.88 -36.39 28.93
C PRO A 207 -17.38 -37.86 29.03
N ALA A 208 -18.07 -38.37 27.99
CA ALA A 208 -18.44 -39.78 27.79
C ALA A 208 -18.27 -40.17 26.29
N GLN A 209 -17.31 -41.04 25.95
CA GLN A 209 -17.39 -42.50 25.67
C GLN A 209 -17.98 -42.93 24.31
N ALA A 210 -17.17 -43.73 23.59
CA ALA A 210 -17.41 -44.33 22.26
C ALA A 210 -17.57 -45.86 22.34
N PRO A 211 -18.08 -46.52 21.28
CA PRO A 211 -17.82 -47.94 21.02
C PRO A 211 -17.50 -48.24 19.52
N PRO A 212 -17.22 -49.49 19.06
CA PRO A 212 -15.86 -49.88 18.66
C PRO A 212 -15.74 -50.59 17.27
N HIS A 213 -14.50 -50.98 16.95
CA HIS A 213 -13.99 -51.61 15.71
C HIS A 213 -14.51 -53.00 15.34
N GLY A 214 -14.41 -53.32 14.03
CA GLY A 214 -14.33 -54.67 13.44
C GLY A 214 -13.30 -54.71 12.29
N ARG A 215 -12.58 -55.83 12.12
CA ARG A 215 -11.31 -56.01 11.37
C ARG A 215 -11.41 -57.21 10.39
N VAL A 216 -10.37 -57.40 9.54
CA VAL A 216 -9.91 -58.63 8.80
C VAL A 216 -10.35 -58.67 7.31
N GLU A 217 -9.57 -58.96 6.23
CA GLU A 217 -8.20 -59.46 5.93
C GLU A 217 -7.75 -59.14 4.45
N THR A 218 -6.60 -59.68 4.01
CA THR A 218 -5.60 -59.20 3.02
C THR A 218 -5.48 -59.94 1.64
N THR A 219 -4.72 -59.30 0.70
CA THR A 219 -3.94 -59.81 -0.49
C THR A 219 -4.69 -59.98 -1.84
N THR A 220 -4.19 -59.78 -3.07
CA THR A 220 -2.88 -59.88 -3.76
C THR A 220 -2.83 -59.09 -5.12
N SER A 221 -1.62 -58.97 -5.70
CA SER A 221 -1.13 -58.29 -6.93
C SER A 221 -1.73 -58.70 -8.31
N SER A 222 -1.73 -57.79 -9.32
CA SER A 222 -1.07 -57.96 -10.67
C SER A 222 -1.39 -56.85 -11.74
N TYR A 223 -0.38 -56.58 -12.59
CA TYR A 223 -0.12 -55.62 -13.72
C TYR A 223 -1.07 -55.70 -14.97
N PRO A 224 -1.00 -54.88 -16.09
CA PRO A 224 0.20 -54.34 -16.82
C PRO A 224 0.15 -53.03 -17.71
N ARG A 225 1.36 -52.69 -18.23
CA ARG A 225 1.80 -51.87 -19.42
C ARG A 225 1.03 -52.20 -20.73
N ALA A 226 0.99 -51.48 -21.88
CA ALA A 226 1.59 -50.28 -22.54
C ALA A 226 0.70 -49.95 -23.79
N MET A 227 0.76 -48.81 -24.53
CA MET A 227 1.63 -48.56 -25.71
C MET A 227 1.25 -47.28 -26.52
N HIS A 228 2.21 -46.85 -27.36
CA HIS A 228 2.39 -45.64 -28.19
C HIS A 228 1.58 -45.50 -29.51
N ALA A 229 1.64 -44.28 -30.10
CA ALA A 229 1.95 -43.97 -31.52
C ALA A 229 2.25 -42.45 -31.65
N GLU A 230 3.07 -41.85 -32.53
CA GLU A 230 4.04 -42.24 -33.57
C GLU A 230 4.79 -40.96 -34.01
N THR A 231 6.03 -41.06 -34.49
CA THR A 231 6.72 -40.01 -35.29
C THR A 231 7.66 -40.70 -36.29
N VAL A 232 7.72 -40.19 -37.53
CA VAL A 232 8.66 -40.60 -38.59
C VAL A 232 9.61 -39.42 -38.86
N GLY A 233 10.91 -39.51 -38.55
CA GLY A 233 12.04 -39.69 -39.50
C GLY A 233 12.47 -38.38 -40.17
N VAL A 234 13.70 -37.84 -40.05
CA VAL A 234 14.93 -38.31 -40.73
C VAL A 234 16.22 -37.71 -40.08
N THR A 235 17.17 -38.63 -39.87
CA THR A 235 18.64 -38.63 -39.66
C THR A 235 19.53 -37.37 -39.65
N GLY A 236 20.54 -37.36 -38.75
CA GLY A 236 21.93 -37.02 -39.14
C GLY A 236 22.89 -36.38 -38.11
N MET A 237 23.78 -37.21 -37.53
CA MET A 237 25.13 -36.95 -36.98
C MET A 237 25.37 -36.31 -35.59
N ASP A 238 26.30 -36.96 -34.88
CA ASP A 238 26.79 -36.77 -33.51
C ASP A 238 27.60 -35.48 -33.26
N LEU A 239 27.34 -34.83 -32.12
CA LEU A 239 28.28 -33.98 -31.37
C LEU A 239 28.09 -34.23 -29.85
N PRO A 240 29.15 -34.19 -29.02
CA PRO A 240 29.07 -34.53 -27.60
C PRO A 240 28.31 -33.46 -26.79
N PRO A 241 27.70 -33.80 -25.64
CA PRO A 241 27.00 -32.82 -24.81
C PRO A 241 28.00 -31.83 -24.15
N PRO A 242 27.67 -30.52 -24.04
CA PRO A 242 28.48 -29.58 -23.29
C PRO A 242 28.29 -29.79 -21.77
N PRO A 243 29.27 -29.39 -20.94
CA PRO A 243 29.23 -29.63 -19.50
C PRO A 243 28.10 -28.87 -18.79
N LEU A 244 27.52 -29.55 -17.78
CA LEU A 244 26.38 -29.17 -16.92
C LEU A 244 26.62 -27.97 -15.97
N ASN A 245 27.43 -26.98 -16.37
CA ASN A 245 27.62 -25.75 -15.62
C ASN A 245 27.87 -24.58 -16.59
N ALA A 246 26.79 -24.07 -17.18
CA ALA A 246 26.76 -22.75 -17.78
C ALA A 246 25.75 -21.90 -16.99
N PRO A 247 26.09 -20.66 -16.58
CA PRO A 247 25.12 -19.79 -15.94
C PRO A 247 23.98 -19.57 -16.92
N VAL A 248 22.75 -19.87 -16.50
CA VAL A 248 21.56 -19.37 -17.19
C VAL A 248 21.58 -17.85 -16.99
N SER A 249 22.17 -17.14 -17.95
CA SER A 249 22.02 -15.70 -18.04
C SER A 249 20.56 -15.42 -18.37
N LEU A 250 19.80 -14.97 -17.37
CA LEU A 250 18.55 -14.25 -17.60
C LEU A 250 18.84 -13.10 -18.59
N PRO A 251 17.96 -12.82 -19.56
CA PRO A 251 18.15 -11.69 -20.46
C PRO A 251 18.30 -10.43 -19.61
N ARG A 252 19.32 -9.63 -19.93
CA ARG A 252 19.53 -8.31 -19.34
C ARG A 252 18.22 -7.53 -19.40
N ASN A 253 17.82 -6.94 -18.26
CA ASN A 253 16.94 -5.77 -18.27
C ASN A 253 17.50 -4.79 -19.31
N PHE A 254 16.69 -4.44 -20.30
CA PHE A 254 17.02 -3.41 -21.27
C PHE A 254 17.08 -2.06 -20.53
N HIS A 255 18.28 -1.71 -20.06
CA HIS A 255 18.59 -0.33 -19.72
C HIS A 255 18.84 0.44 -21.02
N TYR A 256 18.12 1.55 -21.14
CA TYR A 256 18.22 2.49 -22.23
C TYR A 256 19.65 3.02 -22.37
N HIS A 257 20.18 2.92 -23.59
CA HIS A 257 21.34 3.69 -24.01
C HIS A 257 20.94 5.17 -24.15
N HIS A 258 21.56 6.04 -23.37
CA HIS A 258 21.66 7.45 -23.71
C HIS A 258 22.57 7.60 -24.94
N SER A 259 21.97 7.60 -26.13
CA SER A 259 22.56 8.21 -27.32
C SER A 259 21.49 9.04 -28.01
N VAL A 260 21.71 10.35 -28.07
CA VAL A 260 20.90 11.28 -28.88
C VAL A 260 21.07 10.89 -30.34
N GLY A 261 20.15 10.07 -30.85
CA GLY A 261 19.91 9.79 -32.25
C GLY A 261 18.47 10.24 -32.55
N GLY A 262 18.31 11.07 -33.58
CA GLY A 262 17.14 11.94 -33.78
C GLY A 262 15.78 11.25 -33.66
N VAL A 263 14.92 11.87 -32.85
CA VAL A 263 13.48 11.63 -32.83
C VAL A 263 12.88 12.08 -34.18
N PRO A 264 12.05 11.27 -34.86
CA PRO A 264 11.24 11.76 -35.97
C PRO A 264 10.22 12.77 -35.42
N GLN A 265 10.27 14.01 -35.91
CA GLN A 265 9.24 15.01 -35.60
C GLN A 265 7.85 14.44 -35.92
N LEU A 266 6.99 14.35 -34.90
CA LEU A 266 5.55 14.16 -35.10
C LEU A 266 4.97 15.41 -35.80
N PRO A 267 4.00 15.25 -36.72
CA PRO A 267 3.55 16.31 -37.60
C PRO A 267 2.79 17.39 -36.80
N VAL A 268 3.37 18.58 -36.74
CA VAL A 268 2.68 19.80 -36.30
C VAL A 268 1.58 20.09 -37.32
N LEU A 269 0.33 20.07 -36.88
CA LEU A 269 -0.81 20.60 -37.64
C LEU A 269 -0.53 22.07 -37.97
N THR A 270 -0.17 22.33 -39.22
CA THR A 270 0.11 23.67 -39.73
C THR A 270 -1.18 24.46 -39.85
N SER A 271 -1.44 25.41 -38.96
CA SER A 271 -2.28 26.57 -39.26
C SER A 271 -1.39 27.78 -39.53
N SER A 272 -1.25 28.10 -40.81
CA SER A 272 -0.55 29.25 -41.33
C SER A 272 -1.23 30.57 -40.92
N HIS A 273 -0.76 31.21 -39.84
CA HIS A 273 -0.92 32.66 -39.62
C HIS A 273 0.08 33.18 -38.58
N ALA A 274 1.37 33.14 -38.91
CA ALA A 274 2.42 33.83 -38.15
C ALA A 274 3.35 34.60 -39.09
N ALA A 275 2.79 35.64 -39.73
CA ALA A 275 3.54 36.70 -40.39
C ALA A 275 2.68 37.96 -40.48
N ARG A 276 2.52 38.64 -39.34
CA ARG A 276 2.15 40.07 -39.14
C ARG A 276 1.52 40.22 -37.76
N VAL A 277 2.33 40.57 -36.75
CA VAL A 277 2.08 41.66 -35.78
C VAL A 277 3.41 41.86 -35.04
N ALA A 278 4.30 42.65 -35.62
CA ALA A 278 5.35 43.34 -34.88
C ALA A 278 4.85 44.77 -34.70
N ALA A 279 4.29 45.06 -33.52
CA ALA A 279 4.10 46.38 -32.89
C ALA A 279 2.93 46.30 -31.91
N GLY A 280 3.21 46.31 -30.60
CA GLY A 280 2.15 46.48 -29.60
C GLY A 280 2.51 45.98 -28.20
N GLY A 281 3.16 46.84 -27.41
CA GLY A 281 2.92 47.04 -25.97
C GLY A 281 3.02 45.85 -25.00
N LEU A 282 4.10 45.83 -24.20
CA LEU A 282 4.18 45.15 -22.90
C LEU A 282 3.22 45.78 -21.85
N PRO A 283 2.53 44.99 -21.01
CA PRO A 283 1.98 45.44 -19.73
C PRO A 283 2.94 45.14 -18.54
N PRO A 284 2.73 45.77 -17.37
CA PRO A 284 3.81 46.26 -16.53
C PRO A 284 3.87 45.61 -15.15
N PHE A 285 5.05 45.18 -14.69
CA PHE A 285 5.33 45.04 -13.25
C PHE A 285 6.84 45.10 -12.93
N LEU A 286 7.53 46.17 -13.34
CA LEU A 286 8.85 46.52 -12.82
C LEU A 286 9.06 48.04 -12.91
N ARG A 287 8.53 48.79 -11.93
CA ARG A 287 9.03 50.14 -11.58
C ARG A 287 8.78 50.42 -10.11
N SER A 288 9.85 50.37 -9.31
CA SER A 288 10.17 51.40 -8.32
C SER A 288 11.33 50.90 -7.46
N PHE A 289 12.56 51.17 -7.88
CA PHE A 289 13.73 51.26 -6.99
C PHE A 289 14.80 52.09 -7.70
N SER A 290 14.84 53.39 -7.39
CA SER A 290 16.05 54.20 -7.16
C SER A 290 15.73 55.69 -7.37
N ASP A 291 15.64 56.47 -6.28
CA ASP A 291 16.62 57.51 -5.95
C ASP A 291 16.10 58.48 -4.87
N ILE A 292 16.99 58.78 -3.91
CA ILE A 292 17.33 60.12 -3.37
C ILE A 292 17.72 60.04 -1.87
N SER A 293 19.06 60.07 -1.68
CA SER A 293 19.91 60.73 -0.68
C SER A 293 19.64 60.70 0.84
N GLU A 294 20.71 60.35 1.56
CA GLU A 294 21.00 60.62 2.97
C GLU A 294 21.07 62.13 3.30
N THR A 295 20.70 62.50 4.52
CA THR A 295 21.53 63.36 5.40
C THR A 295 21.11 63.20 6.87
N ALA A 296 22.10 63.10 7.74
CA ALA A 296 21.98 63.09 9.19
C ALA A 296 22.09 64.53 9.76
N SER A 297 21.36 64.85 10.84
CA SER A 297 21.93 65.46 12.08
C SER A 297 20.86 66.05 13.04
N HIS A 298 21.03 65.71 14.32
CA HIS A 298 20.91 66.51 15.56
C HIS A 298 19.65 67.32 15.99
N GLY A 299 19.20 67.01 17.22
CA GLY A 299 18.72 67.92 18.29
C GLY A 299 17.25 68.34 18.21
N SER A 300 16.46 68.51 19.27
CA SER A 300 16.55 68.33 20.73
C SER A 300 15.20 68.81 21.33
N SER A 301 14.78 68.21 22.45
CA SER A 301 13.91 68.77 23.54
C SER A 301 12.53 69.37 23.19
N THR A 302 11.41 68.92 23.78
CA THR A 302 10.91 69.29 25.14
C THR A 302 9.61 68.48 25.39
N SER A 303 9.51 67.65 26.44
CA SER A 303 8.89 67.88 27.75
C SER A 303 7.44 68.43 27.75
N ASN A 304 6.45 67.64 28.22
CA ASN A 304 5.82 67.81 29.55
C ASN A 304 4.50 67.00 29.76
N TYR A 305 4.47 66.27 30.90
CA TYR A 305 3.39 66.04 31.90
C TYR A 305 2.03 65.44 31.48
N ALA A 306 1.32 64.59 32.25
CA ALA A 306 1.29 64.21 33.68
C ALA A 306 0.72 62.76 33.81
N ARG A 307 1.17 61.85 34.72
CA ARG A 307 0.86 61.65 36.17
C ARG A 307 -0.66 61.58 36.48
N SER A 308 -1.23 60.68 37.31
CA SER A 308 -0.70 59.88 38.45
C SER A 308 -1.74 58.89 39.04
N SER A 309 -1.24 57.88 39.79
CA SER A 309 -1.74 57.25 41.05
C SER A 309 -3.15 56.60 41.10
N GLY A 310 -3.42 55.44 41.71
CA GLY A 310 -2.72 54.61 42.71
C GLY A 310 -3.70 54.25 43.86
N SER A 311 -3.85 52.97 44.23
CA SER A 311 -4.16 52.49 45.61
C SER A 311 -4.49 50.98 45.67
N SER A 312 -3.82 50.26 46.56
CA SER A 312 -4.18 48.92 47.10
C SER A 312 -5.39 49.06 48.06
N PRO A 313 -6.08 48.00 48.57
CA PRO A 313 -5.48 47.04 49.54
C PRO A 313 -6.13 45.62 49.67
N VAL A 314 -5.53 44.81 50.57
CA VAL A 314 -6.12 43.75 51.43
C VAL A 314 -6.10 42.26 51.03
N ARG A 315 -5.35 41.50 51.86
CA ARG A 315 -5.34 40.05 52.12
C ARG A 315 -6.71 39.45 52.48
N ARG A 316 -6.95 38.17 52.12
CA ARG A 316 -7.53 37.17 53.05
C ARG A 316 -7.14 35.72 52.68
N ARG A 317 -7.08 34.90 53.74
CA ARG A 317 -6.46 33.58 53.92
C ARG A 317 -7.39 32.40 53.59
N SER A 318 -6.76 31.20 53.56
CA SER A 318 -7.25 29.83 53.82
C SER A 318 -8.11 29.15 52.73
N GLY A 319 -7.98 27.86 52.42
CA GLY A 319 -7.36 26.77 53.19
C GLY A 319 -6.95 25.55 52.34
N SER A 320 -6.34 24.63 53.06
CA SER A 320 -5.55 23.44 52.69
C SER A 320 -6.35 22.23 52.18
N GLY A 321 -5.72 21.44 51.31
CA GLY A 321 -6.04 20.02 51.04
C GLY A 321 -4.97 19.41 50.13
N GLY A 322 -4.04 18.63 50.70
CA GLY A 322 -2.83 18.17 50.03
C GLY A 322 -2.94 16.80 49.36
N HIS A 323 -2.19 16.60 48.28
CA HIS A 323 -1.64 15.31 47.87
C HIS A 323 -0.24 15.53 47.29
N LEU A 324 0.70 14.66 47.70
CA LEU A 324 2.14 14.79 47.50
C LEU A 324 2.53 14.83 46.02
N HIS A 325 3.11 15.96 45.60
CA HIS A 325 3.90 16.11 44.39
C HIS A 325 5.37 16.33 44.79
N VAL A 326 6.28 15.52 44.23
CA VAL A 326 7.73 15.77 44.30
C VAL A 326 8.05 16.91 43.34
N PRO A 327 8.57 18.09 43.77
CA PRO A 327 8.86 19.20 42.87
C PRO A 327 10.31 19.15 42.38
N LEU A 328 10.49 19.05 41.07
CA LEU A 328 11.70 19.52 40.38
C LEU A 328 11.57 21.04 40.20
N SER A 329 12.03 21.83 41.18
CA SER A 329 12.20 23.28 41.02
C SER A 329 13.68 23.59 40.84
N MET A 330 14.08 23.96 39.62
CA MET A 330 15.34 24.69 39.39
C MET A 330 15.14 26.17 39.73
N PRO A 331 16.15 26.87 40.27
CA PRO A 331 16.03 28.27 40.64
C PRO A 331 16.00 29.15 39.39
N VAL A 332 15.00 30.04 39.31
CA VAL A 332 14.96 31.14 38.36
C VAL A 332 16.02 32.16 38.79
N GLY A 333 17.17 32.09 38.15
CA GLY A 333 18.22 33.09 38.26
C GLY A 333 17.91 34.32 37.39
N ASP A 334 18.20 35.49 37.95
CA ASP A 334 18.02 36.82 37.37
C ASP A 334 18.35 36.92 35.87
N THR A 335 17.42 37.51 35.11
CA THR A 335 17.64 37.99 33.75
C THR A 335 18.66 39.13 33.74
N ARG A 336 19.94 38.78 33.69
CA ARG A 336 20.97 39.65 33.10
C ARG A 336 20.86 39.57 31.59
N SER A 337 20.69 40.72 30.97
CA SER A 337 20.80 40.92 29.52
C SER A 337 22.19 40.48 29.04
N TYR A 338 22.29 39.24 28.58
CA TYR A 338 23.45 38.82 27.78
C TYR A 338 23.37 39.56 26.44
N SER A 339 24.33 40.46 26.19
CA SER A 339 24.66 40.89 24.83
C SER A 339 25.17 39.66 24.08
N GLY A 340 24.25 38.94 23.44
CA GLY A 340 24.55 37.71 22.71
C GLY A 340 25.59 37.98 21.63
N SER A 341 26.75 37.34 21.74
CA SER A 341 27.67 37.21 20.61
C SER A 341 26.90 36.57 19.46
N LYS A 342 26.69 37.32 18.37
CA LYS A 342 26.11 36.80 17.13
C LYS A 342 26.87 35.53 16.75
N VAL A 343 26.16 34.43 16.54
CA VAL A 343 26.72 33.17 16.05
C VAL A 343 27.38 33.47 14.70
N ASP A 344 28.68 33.18 14.57
CA ASP A 344 29.37 33.30 13.30
C ASP A 344 28.84 32.22 12.34
N THR A 345 28.05 32.64 11.35
CA THR A 345 27.41 31.76 10.37
C THR A 345 28.41 31.09 9.43
N SER A 346 29.66 31.58 9.38
CA SER A 346 30.75 30.93 8.64
C SER A 346 31.28 29.69 9.35
N SER A 347 31.15 29.62 10.67
CA SER A 347 31.61 28.51 11.53
C SER A 347 30.62 27.33 11.65
N VAL A 348 29.39 27.49 11.11
CA VAL A 348 28.36 26.44 11.17
C VAL A 348 28.75 25.28 10.22
N PRO A 349 28.81 24.02 10.71
CA PRO A 349 29.08 22.86 9.87
C PRO A 349 28.11 22.78 8.70
N ARG A 350 28.64 22.53 7.50
CA ARG A 350 27.84 22.44 6.27
C ARG A 350 27.86 21.01 5.74
N PRO A 351 26.76 20.54 5.13
CA PRO A 351 26.81 19.33 4.32
C PRO A 351 27.87 19.54 3.25
N THR A 352 28.87 18.65 3.20
CA THR A 352 29.81 18.62 2.09
C THR A 352 29.04 18.14 0.87
N GLY A 353 29.04 18.91 -0.22
CA GLY A 353 28.49 18.44 -1.51
C GLY A 353 29.14 17.13 -1.96
N PRO A 354 28.60 16.46 -3.00
CA PRO A 354 29.30 15.35 -3.64
C PRO A 354 30.74 15.82 -3.93
N SER A 355 31.70 15.08 -3.40
CA SER A 355 33.08 15.51 -3.19
C SER A 355 33.70 16.21 -4.40
N GLU A 356 34.58 17.17 -4.10
CA GLU A 356 35.65 17.62 -5.00
C GLU A 356 36.23 16.46 -5.83
N PRO A 357 36.72 16.70 -7.06
CA PRO A 357 37.38 15.69 -7.86
C PRO A 357 38.64 15.20 -7.11
N VAL A 358 38.49 14.17 -6.29
CA VAL A 358 39.63 13.43 -5.73
C VAL A 358 40.27 12.75 -6.93
N GLY A 359 41.53 13.08 -7.17
CA GLY A 359 42.19 12.93 -8.46
C GLY A 359 42.03 11.57 -9.13
N ARG A 360 41.94 11.62 -10.48
CA ARG A 360 42.14 10.53 -11.46
C ARG A 360 42.61 9.21 -10.84
N ARG A 361 41.67 8.41 -10.31
CA ARG A 361 41.68 6.93 -10.18
C ARG A 361 40.55 6.50 -9.21
N GLY A 362 39.39 6.15 -9.78
CA GLY A 362 38.37 5.31 -9.16
C GLY A 362 37.38 6.04 -8.23
N GLY A 363 36.09 5.96 -8.55
CA GLY A 363 35.01 6.27 -7.61
C GLY A 363 35.22 5.56 -6.26
N ARG A 364 34.74 6.16 -5.16
CA ARG A 364 34.91 5.58 -3.81
C ARG A 364 34.20 4.23 -3.76
N ARG A 365 34.98 3.15 -3.83
CA ARG A 365 34.49 1.78 -3.59
C ARG A 365 34.27 1.61 -2.09
N PHE A 366 33.10 1.13 -1.70
CA PHE A 366 32.74 0.88 -0.31
C PHE A 366 32.49 -0.62 -0.10
N GLU A 367 33.35 -1.29 0.64
CA GLU A 367 33.18 -2.72 0.98
C GLU A 367 32.33 -2.88 2.23
N THR A 368 31.16 -3.51 2.10
CA THR A 368 30.26 -3.71 3.24
C THR A 368 30.87 -4.69 4.24
N GLY A 369 30.73 -4.43 5.54
CA GLY A 369 31.14 -5.38 6.58
C GLY A 369 32.65 -5.47 6.88
N ARG A 370 33.52 -4.76 6.14
CA ARG A 370 34.98 -4.69 6.41
C ARG A 370 35.46 -3.30 6.83
N THR A 371 34.87 -2.23 6.31
CA THR A 371 35.41 -0.86 6.44
C THR A 371 34.38 0.18 6.87
N GLY A 372 34.74 1.01 7.86
CA GLY A 372 34.20 2.37 8.07
C GLY A 372 32.69 2.52 8.27
N LEU A 373 32.25 3.78 8.44
CA LEU A 373 30.85 4.14 8.30
C LEU A 373 30.45 4.12 6.83
N PRO A 374 29.16 3.86 6.49
CA PRO A 374 28.71 4.00 5.11
C PRO A 374 29.00 5.43 4.61
N PRO A 375 29.27 5.60 3.31
CA PRO A 375 29.26 6.92 2.70
C PRO A 375 27.92 7.62 2.91
N SER A 376 27.92 8.96 2.86
CA SER A 376 26.68 9.74 2.83
C SER A 376 25.74 9.21 1.75
N ALA A 377 24.45 9.09 2.05
CA ALA A 377 23.42 8.68 1.10
C ALA A 377 23.34 9.64 -0.11
N CYS A 378 23.85 10.87 0.06
CA CYS A 378 23.90 11.91 -0.93
C CYS A 378 25.17 11.88 -1.82
N SER A 379 26.14 11.02 -1.51
CA SER A 379 27.40 10.89 -2.25
C SER A 379 27.33 9.80 -3.31
N VAL A 380 28.14 9.93 -4.36
CA VAL A 380 28.30 8.90 -5.40
C VAL A 380 29.36 7.89 -4.93
N TYR A 381 29.00 6.62 -4.90
CA TYR A 381 29.88 5.50 -4.51
C TYR A 381 29.41 4.19 -5.14
N THR A 382 30.35 3.25 -5.27
CA THR A 382 30.08 1.87 -5.70
C THR A 382 30.19 0.95 -4.48
N ALA A 383 29.10 0.31 -4.08
CA ALA A 383 29.09 -0.63 -2.98
C ALA A 383 29.56 -2.03 -3.44
N ILE A 384 30.36 -2.69 -2.62
CA ILE A 384 30.78 -4.07 -2.86
C ILE A 384 30.29 -4.88 -1.67
N ASP A 385 29.34 -5.79 -1.92
CA ASP A 385 28.84 -6.66 -0.86
C ASP A 385 29.95 -7.64 -0.43
N LYS A 386 30.34 -7.56 0.85
CA LYS A 386 31.30 -8.44 1.52
C LYS A 386 30.72 -9.00 2.83
N GLY A 387 29.45 -9.39 2.77
CA GLY A 387 28.73 -10.15 3.80
C GLY A 387 27.71 -9.34 4.60
N ASN A 388 27.65 -8.02 4.37
CA ASN A 388 26.59 -7.14 4.86
C ASN A 388 25.83 -6.57 3.67
N ALA A 389 24.51 -6.45 3.79
CA ALA A 389 23.71 -5.82 2.75
C ALA A 389 24.24 -4.42 2.41
N SER A 390 24.15 -4.05 1.12
CA SER A 390 24.50 -2.72 0.64
C SER A 390 23.75 -1.64 1.43
N CYS A 391 24.41 -0.50 1.68
CA CYS A 391 23.78 0.67 2.28
C CYS A 391 22.79 1.39 1.34
N ARG A 392 22.58 0.88 0.13
CA ARG A 392 21.43 1.18 -0.72
C ARG A 392 20.16 0.46 -0.26
N PHE A 393 20.31 -0.78 0.22
CA PHE A 393 19.20 -1.60 0.71
C PHE A 393 18.86 -1.37 2.17
N LEU A 394 19.87 -1.37 3.05
CA LEU A 394 19.69 -1.22 4.51
C LEU A 394 20.66 -0.17 5.08
N ARG A 395 20.13 0.85 5.77
CA ARG A 395 20.93 1.80 6.55
C ARG A 395 20.48 1.81 8.01
N SER A 396 21.43 1.69 8.93
CA SER A 396 21.14 1.83 10.37
C SER A 396 21.46 3.24 10.87
N THR A 397 20.71 3.71 11.88
CA THR A 397 21.00 4.97 12.57
C THR A 397 22.33 4.95 13.30
N THR A 398 22.82 3.77 13.69
CA THR A 398 24.18 3.56 14.22
C THR A 398 24.71 2.19 13.86
N TYR A 399 25.99 2.13 13.48
CA TYR A 399 26.69 0.86 13.19
C TYR A 399 27.35 0.24 14.42
N THR A 400 27.23 0.90 15.58
CA THR A 400 27.60 0.39 16.91
C THR A 400 26.41 0.52 17.85
N VAL A 401 25.79 -0.60 18.17
CA VAL A 401 24.66 -0.70 19.07
C VAL A 401 25.18 -0.74 20.53
N PRO A 402 24.60 0.04 21.44
CA PRO A 402 24.94 -0.05 22.86
C PRO A 402 24.61 -1.45 23.41
N ALA A 403 25.50 -2.01 24.23
CA ALA A 403 25.31 -3.35 24.78
C ALA A 403 24.22 -3.41 25.86
N GLN A 404 23.98 -2.32 26.58
CA GLN A 404 23.05 -2.25 27.70
C GLN A 404 21.97 -1.20 27.45
N GLN A 405 20.75 -1.47 27.92
CA GLN A 405 19.62 -0.54 27.80
C GLN A 405 19.90 0.80 28.47
N SER A 406 20.61 0.80 29.61
CA SER A 406 21.04 2.02 30.30
C SER A 406 21.95 2.88 29.41
N THR A 407 22.93 2.28 28.73
CA THR A 407 23.81 2.99 27.80
C THR A 407 23.05 3.54 26.60
N ALA A 408 22.11 2.76 26.05
CA ALA A 408 21.25 3.23 24.96
C ALA A 408 20.41 4.44 25.40
N HIS A 409 19.72 4.35 26.53
CA HIS A 409 18.93 5.44 27.10
C HIS A 409 19.80 6.68 27.40
N SER A 410 20.96 6.49 28.03
CA SER A 410 21.89 7.59 28.33
C SER A 410 22.46 8.28 27.09
N SER A 411 22.57 7.58 25.95
CA SER A 411 23.04 8.18 24.70
C SER A 411 22.00 9.12 24.05
N GLY A 412 20.71 8.85 24.28
CA GLY A 412 19.62 9.49 23.55
C GLY A 412 19.59 9.19 22.04
N ILE A 413 20.44 8.31 21.51
CA ILE A 413 20.43 7.97 20.09
C ILE A 413 19.33 6.95 19.82
N SER A 414 18.36 7.31 18.97
CA SER A 414 17.31 6.39 18.55
C SER A 414 17.88 5.29 17.67
N LEU A 415 17.63 4.02 18.04
CA LEU A 415 18.03 2.88 17.23
C LEU A 415 16.99 2.62 16.15
N GLY A 416 17.45 2.42 14.92
CA GLY A 416 16.56 2.04 13.84
C GLY A 416 17.29 1.70 12.56
N ILE A 417 16.51 1.18 11.60
CA ILE A 417 16.97 0.79 10.27
C ILE A 417 16.00 1.33 9.24
N ILE A 418 16.51 1.96 8.18
CA ILE A 418 15.76 2.34 6.99
C ILE A 418 16.07 1.31 5.90
N ALA A 419 15.03 0.77 5.30
CA ALA A 419 15.10 -0.28 4.30
C ALA A 419 14.46 0.16 2.98
N GLN A 420 15.15 -0.12 1.88
CA GLN A 420 14.70 0.02 0.50
C GLN A 420 15.05 -1.27 -0.26
N PRO A 421 14.22 -2.33 -0.17
CA PRO A 421 14.62 -3.70 -0.55
C PRO A 421 14.97 -3.88 -2.04
N PHE A 422 14.35 -3.08 -2.89
CA PHE A 422 14.52 -3.15 -4.35
C PHE A 422 15.26 -1.92 -4.89
N ALA A 423 16.06 -1.23 -4.07
CA ALA A 423 16.83 -0.07 -4.49
C ALA A 423 17.62 -0.36 -5.78
N GLU A 424 17.57 0.57 -6.73
CA GLU A 424 18.35 0.46 -7.97
C GLU A 424 19.85 0.47 -7.65
N LEU A 425 20.56 -0.50 -8.24
CA LEU A 425 22.00 -0.64 -8.14
C LEU A 425 22.67 0.10 -9.30
N SER A 426 23.89 0.59 -9.08
CA SER A 426 24.68 1.19 -10.16
C SER A 426 25.13 0.13 -11.17
N ASN A 427 25.38 0.51 -12.43
CA ASN A 427 25.91 -0.41 -13.45
C ASN A 427 27.26 -1.07 -13.07
N ASP A 428 28.04 -0.42 -12.19
CA ASP A 428 29.32 -0.93 -11.68
C ASP A 428 29.15 -1.87 -10.45
N GLU A 429 27.94 -1.96 -9.90
CA GLU A 429 27.59 -2.85 -8.79
C GLU A 429 27.14 -4.21 -9.34
N ARG A 430 27.39 -5.27 -8.57
CA ARG A 430 26.94 -6.61 -8.93
C ARG A 430 25.46 -6.75 -8.57
N ASP A 431 24.69 -7.39 -9.45
CA ASP A 431 23.32 -7.80 -9.18
C ASP A 431 23.22 -8.73 -7.95
N VAL A 432 22.04 -8.72 -7.33
CA VAL A 432 21.73 -9.64 -6.23
C VAL A 432 21.72 -11.08 -6.79
N PRO A 433 22.52 -12.01 -6.23
CA PRO A 433 22.60 -13.37 -6.76
C PRO A 433 21.31 -14.15 -6.49
N LEU A 434 20.81 -14.83 -7.53
CA LEU A 434 19.66 -15.73 -7.46
C LEU A 434 20.12 -17.17 -7.18
N ILE A 435 19.52 -17.80 -6.16
CA ILE A 435 19.83 -19.15 -5.71
C ILE A 435 18.59 -20.03 -5.91
N ASN A 436 18.78 -21.25 -6.41
CA ASN A 436 17.70 -22.22 -6.60
C ASN A 436 18.06 -23.56 -5.97
N TYR A 437 17.34 -23.92 -4.91
CA TYR A 437 17.46 -25.21 -4.22
C TYR A 437 16.31 -26.18 -4.56
N GLY A 438 15.44 -25.84 -5.52
CA GLY A 438 14.21 -26.57 -5.80
C GLY A 438 13.33 -26.64 -4.54
N GLU A 439 12.64 -27.77 -4.36
CA GLU A 439 11.71 -27.97 -3.23
C GLU A 439 12.36 -27.97 -1.85
N ALA A 440 13.66 -28.20 -1.74
CA ALA A 440 14.34 -28.07 -0.45
C ALA A 440 14.30 -26.63 0.08
N GLY A 441 14.25 -25.65 -0.83
CA GLY A 441 14.17 -24.24 -0.48
C GLY A 441 15.41 -23.70 0.24
N PRO A 442 15.33 -22.47 0.77
CA PRO A 442 16.40 -21.88 1.54
C PRO A 442 16.49 -22.50 2.95
N MET A 443 17.73 -22.75 3.39
CA MET A 443 18.01 -23.15 4.77
C MET A 443 17.55 -22.07 5.76
N ARG A 444 16.81 -22.49 6.79
CA ARG A 444 16.29 -21.64 7.86
C ARG A 444 16.50 -22.28 9.23
N CYS A 445 16.64 -21.44 10.27
CA CYS A 445 16.71 -21.91 11.65
C CYS A 445 15.43 -22.68 12.07
N PRO A 446 15.52 -23.95 12.50
CA PRO A 446 14.37 -24.83 12.72
C PRO A 446 13.84 -24.82 14.15
N ARG A 447 14.45 -24.05 15.07
CA ARG A 447 14.11 -23.98 16.51
C ARG A 447 12.62 -23.78 16.79
N CYS A 448 11.84 -23.41 15.78
CA CYS A 448 10.48 -22.94 15.88
C CYS A 448 9.49 -23.80 15.06
N GLU A 449 9.94 -24.90 14.45
CA GLU A 449 9.06 -25.97 13.95
C GLU A 449 8.73 -26.97 15.06
N PHE A 450 9.67 -27.22 15.97
CA PHE A 450 9.52 -28.24 17.01
C PHE A 450 8.52 -27.89 18.12
N GLU A 451 8.35 -26.61 18.48
CA GLU A 451 7.34 -26.20 19.47
C GLU A 451 5.90 -26.20 18.93
N ALA A 452 5.71 -26.18 17.60
CA ALA A 452 4.41 -26.30 16.96
C ALA A 452 3.98 -27.79 16.84
N TYR A 453 4.92 -28.69 16.54
CA TYR A 453 4.66 -30.13 16.49
C TYR A 453 4.48 -30.75 17.89
N ALA A 454 5.19 -30.24 18.90
CA ALA A 454 5.01 -30.65 20.30
C ALA A 454 3.66 -30.23 20.92
N ARG A 455 2.81 -29.48 20.20
CA ARG A 455 1.44 -29.08 20.62
C ARG A 455 0.33 -29.88 19.93
N HIS A 456 0.64 -30.97 19.24
CA HIS A 456 -0.34 -31.93 18.71
C HIS A 456 -0.37 -33.27 19.44
N VAL A 457 0.17 -33.30 20.67
CA VAL A 457 -0.05 -34.41 21.61
C VAL A 457 -0.91 -33.89 22.78
N GLU A 458 -2.19 -34.26 22.71
CA GLU A 458 -3.21 -34.33 23.76
C GLU A 458 -3.19 -33.29 24.90
N LEU A 459 -3.96 -32.21 24.75
CA LEU A 459 -4.59 -31.54 25.90
C LEU A 459 -5.99 -31.05 25.54
N THR A 460 -6.93 -31.99 25.51
CA THR A 460 -8.36 -31.75 25.64
C THR A 460 -8.62 -31.30 27.09
N ILE A 461 -9.34 -30.19 27.27
CA ILE A 461 -9.85 -29.67 28.56
C ILE A 461 -8.80 -28.87 29.38
N LEU A 462 -8.68 -27.56 29.10
CA LEU A 462 -8.61 -26.44 30.07
C LEU A 462 -8.29 -25.10 29.36
N SER A 463 -9.25 -24.18 29.43
CA SER A 463 -9.25 -22.74 29.08
C SER A 463 -8.20 -22.19 28.09
N GLN A 464 -8.69 -21.66 26.96
CA GLN A 464 -7.98 -20.84 25.98
C GLN A 464 -7.18 -19.65 26.56
N TRP A 465 -7.41 -19.27 27.82
CA TRP A 465 -6.61 -18.24 28.51
C TRP A 465 -5.20 -18.69 28.89
N CYS A 466 -4.95 -19.99 29.09
CA CYS A 466 -3.58 -20.51 29.25
C CYS A 466 -2.84 -20.58 27.90
N ALA A 467 -3.55 -20.91 26.80
CA ALA A 467 -2.99 -20.81 25.44
C ALA A 467 -2.72 -19.36 25.03
N PHE A 468 -3.50 -18.39 25.51
CA PHE A 468 -3.29 -16.95 25.32
C PHE A 468 -2.05 -16.42 26.08
N LEU A 469 -1.76 -16.94 27.28
CA LEU A 469 -0.51 -16.64 28.00
C LEU A 469 0.71 -17.36 27.40
N ILE A 470 0.54 -18.57 26.87
CA ILE A 470 1.59 -19.29 26.12
C ILE A 470 1.84 -18.62 24.75
N SER A 471 0.83 -18.01 24.13
CA SER A 471 0.95 -17.23 22.89
C SER A 471 1.64 -15.87 23.09
N ARG A 472 1.61 -15.30 24.31
CA ARG A 472 2.33 -14.05 24.63
C ARG A 472 3.82 -14.24 24.94
N MET A 473 4.32 -15.47 24.95
CA MET A 473 5.75 -15.77 24.97
C MET A 473 6.32 -16.17 23.60
N ALA A 474 5.52 -16.15 22.53
CA ALA A 474 6.02 -16.30 21.15
C ALA A 474 6.64 -15.00 20.60
N THR A 475 7.46 -14.32 21.40
CA THR A 475 8.69 -13.68 20.91
C THR A 475 9.68 -14.82 20.61
N GLY A 476 9.44 -15.63 19.58
CA GLY A 476 9.99 -17.00 19.59
C GLY A 476 10.46 -17.58 18.28
N ASP A 477 10.04 -17.03 17.13
CA ASP A 477 10.31 -17.67 15.85
C ASP A 477 11.53 -17.08 15.15
N CYS A 478 12.73 -17.47 15.59
CA CYS A 478 13.97 -17.02 14.96
C CYS A 478 13.91 -17.16 13.44
N ARG A 479 13.62 -18.39 12.95
CA ARG A 479 13.43 -18.76 11.53
C ARG A 479 14.31 -17.96 10.55
N ALA A 480 15.53 -17.63 10.97
CA ALA A 480 16.42 -16.77 10.23
C ALA A 480 16.94 -17.55 9.04
N TYR A 481 17.01 -16.91 7.89
CA TYR A 481 17.62 -17.45 6.69
C TYR A 481 19.12 -17.53 6.89
N ALA A 482 19.72 -18.62 6.38
CA ALA A 482 21.16 -18.77 6.33
C ALA A 482 21.82 -17.53 5.72
N ASN A 483 22.89 -17.08 6.36
CA ASN A 483 23.58 -15.84 6.01
C ASN A 483 25.07 -15.96 6.37
N PRO A 484 25.94 -15.02 5.94
CA PRO A 484 27.39 -15.11 6.15
C PRO A 484 27.84 -15.18 7.62
N ALA A 485 26.98 -14.85 8.58
CA ALA A 485 27.30 -14.89 10.01
C ALA A 485 26.92 -16.20 10.70
N PHE A 486 26.28 -17.16 10.01
CA PHE A 486 26.08 -18.51 10.54
C PHE A 486 27.43 -19.17 10.80
N GLN A 487 27.59 -19.79 11.98
CA GLN A 487 28.86 -20.42 12.35
C GLN A 487 28.79 -21.92 12.09
N TRP A 488 29.61 -22.42 11.17
CA TRP A 488 29.63 -23.82 10.78
C TRP A 488 30.64 -24.62 11.61
N ILE A 489 30.21 -25.79 12.09
CA ILE A 489 30.99 -26.70 12.95
C ILE A 489 30.89 -28.14 12.40
N GLY A 490 31.61 -29.09 13.01
CA GLY A 490 31.53 -30.50 12.61
C GLY A 490 31.87 -30.77 11.13
N GLY A 491 32.78 -29.99 10.53
CA GLY A 491 33.13 -30.16 9.11
C GLY A 491 32.05 -29.68 8.11
N GLY A 492 31.01 -28.99 8.56
CA GLY A 492 29.90 -28.51 7.74
C GLY A 492 28.58 -29.27 7.94
N GLU A 493 28.56 -30.27 8.83
CA GLU A 493 27.38 -31.08 9.17
C GLU A 493 26.44 -30.36 10.15
N GLU A 494 26.95 -29.39 10.90
CA GLU A 494 26.20 -28.61 11.89
C GLU A 494 26.50 -27.12 11.74
N CYS A 495 25.55 -26.27 12.10
CA CYS A 495 25.77 -24.83 12.18
C CYS A 495 25.03 -24.17 13.35
N ILE A 496 25.53 -23.01 13.77
CA ILE A 496 24.99 -22.19 14.86
C ILE A 496 24.38 -20.93 14.26
N CYS A 497 23.09 -20.73 14.53
CA CYS A 497 22.36 -19.55 14.07
C CYS A 497 22.78 -18.29 14.84
N ASN A 498 23.20 -17.24 14.13
CA ASN A 498 23.66 -15.96 14.71
C ASN A 498 22.54 -15.11 15.35
N PHE A 499 21.27 -15.43 15.09
CA PHE A 499 20.13 -14.70 15.66
C PHE A 499 19.72 -15.23 17.04
N CYS A 500 19.75 -16.55 17.25
CA CYS A 500 19.25 -17.18 18.48
C CYS A 500 20.23 -18.16 19.14
N ASN A 501 21.41 -18.37 18.56
CA ASN A 501 22.46 -19.30 19.00
C ASN A 501 22.02 -20.78 19.04
N TYR A 502 20.99 -21.14 18.27
CA TYR A 502 20.58 -22.53 18.14
C TYR A 502 21.58 -23.30 17.27
N VAL A 503 21.98 -24.48 17.73
CA VAL A 503 22.79 -25.43 16.97
C VAL A 503 21.83 -26.31 16.18
N MET A 504 22.00 -26.37 14.87
CA MET A 504 21.16 -27.13 13.96
C MET A 504 21.99 -28.06 13.08
N GLU A 505 21.45 -29.25 12.83
CA GLU A 505 21.98 -30.15 11.80
C GLU A 505 21.70 -29.56 10.41
N VAL A 506 22.68 -29.70 9.52
CA VAL A 506 22.65 -29.17 8.16
C VAL A 506 22.11 -30.26 7.24
N PRO A 507 20.98 -30.04 6.54
CA PRO A 507 20.48 -31.01 5.55
C PRO A 507 21.52 -31.27 4.45
N GLN A 508 21.62 -32.50 3.95
CA GLN A 508 22.64 -32.91 2.98
C GLN A 508 22.73 -32.00 1.74
N ILE A 509 21.60 -31.51 1.21
CA ILE A 509 21.57 -30.59 0.07
C ILE A 509 22.26 -29.24 0.35
N HIS A 510 22.36 -28.88 1.63
CA HIS A 510 23.05 -27.68 2.09
C HIS A 510 24.39 -27.98 2.77
N GLN A 511 24.81 -29.26 2.86
CA GLN A 511 26.13 -29.60 3.35
C GLN A 511 27.14 -29.28 2.25
N TYR A 512 28.20 -28.57 2.62
CA TYR A 512 29.29 -28.25 1.71
C TYR A 512 30.61 -28.35 2.47
N PRO A 513 31.68 -28.89 1.86
CA PRO A 513 32.99 -28.92 2.50
C PRO A 513 33.40 -27.49 2.89
N VAL A 514 33.83 -27.31 4.14
CA VAL A 514 34.22 -25.99 4.70
C VAL A 514 35.12 -25.14 3.78
N PRO A 515 36.10 -25.70 3.03
CA PRO A 515 36.93 -24.91 2.11
C PRO A 515 36.14 -24.21 0.99
N ASN A 516 35.07 -24.82 0.50
CA ASN A 516 34.27 -24.35 -0.63
C ASN A 516 33.04 -23.57 -0.21
N MET A 517 32.83 -23.39 1.10
CA MET A 517 31.64 -22.75 1.65
C MET A 517 31.47 -21.28 1.24
N ARG A 518 32.58 -20.59 0.94
CA ARG A 518 32.58 -19.21 0.45
C ARG A 518 32.20 -19.08 -1.03
N GLU A 519 32.06 -20.19 -1.75
CA GLU A 519 31.55 -20.18 -3.13
C GLU A 519 30.02 -20.07 -3.16
N ARG A 520 29.34 -20.24 -2.01
CA ARG A 520 27.90 -20.10 -1.87
C ARG A 520 27.50 -18.64 -1.68
N PRO A 521 26.66 -18.06 -2.58
CA PRO A 521 26.31 -16.65 -2.52
C PRO A 521 25.68 -16.23 -1.18
N GLU A 522 24.82 -17.05 -0.58
CA GLU A 522 24.16 -16.77 0.70
C GLU A 522 25.09 -16.81 1.92
N LEU A 523 26.31 -17.32 1.76
CA LEU A 523 27.34 -17.34 2.81
C LEU A 523 28.47 -16.33 2.55
N GLU A 524 28.51 -15.73 1.36
CA GLU A 524 29.44 -14.65 1.00
C GLU A 524 28.79 -13.27 1.06
N PHE A 525 27.55 -13.13 0.58
CA PHE A 525 26.87 -11.85 0.38
C PHE A 525 25.80 -11.61 1.44
N GLY A 526 25.62 -10.33 1.81
CA GLY A 526 24.57 -9.91 2.72
C GLY A 526 23.20 -9.80 2.05
N SER A 527 23.12 -9.72 0.72
CA SER A 527 21.85 -9.72 -0.02
C SER A 527 21.81 -10.86 -1.04
N VAL A 528 20.74 -11.65 -1.04
CA VAL A 528 20.52 -12.75 -1.98
C VAL A 528 19.04 -12.91 -2.32
N ASP A 529 18.74 -13.45 -3.49
CA ASP A 529 17.40 -13.86 -3.91
C ASP A 529 17.33 -15.40 -3.97
N TYR A 530 16.19 -15.97 -3.62
CA TYR A 530 15.89 -17.39 -3.77
C TYR A 530 14.68 -17.60 -4.69
N VAL A 531 14.72 -18.64 -5.50
CA VAL A 531 13.49 -19.23 -6.06
C VAL A 531 12.72 -19.86 -4.91
N ALA A 532 11.46 -19.45 -4.73
CA ALA A 532 10.65 -19.93 -3.62
C ALA A 532 10.13 -21.37 -3.91
N PRO A 533 10.25 -22.33 -2.97
CA PRO A 533 9.70 -23.68 -3.14
C PRO A 533 8.17 -23.68 -2.97
N SER A 534 7.51 -24.83 -3.23
CA SER A 534 6.04 -24.93 -3.23
C SER A 534 5.39 -24.47 -1.91
N ASP A 535 6.06 -24.67 -0.79
CA ASP A 535 5.56 -24.31 0.55
C ASP A 535 5.43 -22.79 0.79
N TYR A 536 5.97 -21.98 -0.11
CA TYR A 536 5.81 -20.52 -0.11
C TYR A 536 4.74 -20.02 -1.08
N LEU A 537 4.13 -20.94 -1.82
CA LEU A 537 2.95 -20.68 -2.64
C LEU A 537 1.71 -20.67 -1.75
N ARG A 538 0.57 -20.27 -2.32
CA ARG A 538 -0.68 -20.20 -1.58
C ARG A 538 -1.24 -21.60 -1.28
N PRO A 539 -2.08 -21.76 -0.24
CA PRO A 539 -2.62 -23.05 0.18
C PRO A 539 -3.49 -23.77 -0.87
N ASP A 540 -4.04 -23.02 -1.82
CA ASP A 540 -4.78 -23.53 -2.97
C ASP A 540 -3.86 -24.10 -4.07
N GLY A 541 -2.53 -24.05 -3.86
CA GLY A 541 -1.54 -24.49 -4.84
C GLY A 541 -1.48 -23.61 -6.08
N SER A 542 -2.25 -22.51 -6.13
CA SER A 542 -2.14 -21.55 -7.22
C SER A 542 -0.88 -20.72 -6.98
N SER A 543 0.17 -21.07 -7.72
CA SER A 543 1.06 -20.03 -8.20
C SER A 543 0.15 -19.02 -8.92
N THR A 544 0.23 -17.73 -8.59
CA THR A 544 -0.14 -16.73 -9.59
C THR A 544 0.95 -16.79 -10.66
N GLU A 545 0.96 -17.87 -11.43
CA GLU A 545 1.80 -18.08 -12.61
C GLU A 545 1.49 -17.02 -13.67
N ARG A 546 0.35 -16.33 -13.54
CA ARG A 546 0.03 -15.17 -14.36
C ARG A 546 0.86 -13.96 -13.93
N PRO A 547 1.56 -13.32 -14.87
CA PRO A 547 2.16 -12.01 -14.68
C PRO A 547 1.14 -10.99 -14.17
N PRO A 548 1.57 -9.99 -13.39
CA PRO A 548 0.70 -8.91 -12.94
C PRO A 548 0.10 -8.15 -14.12
N GLY A 549 -1.21 -7.90 -14.09
CA GLY A 549 -1.91 -7.08 -15.08
C GLY A 549 -1.81 -5.58 -14.79
N PHE A 550 -2.01 -4.75 -15.82
CA PHE A 550 -2.17 -3.30 -15.66
C PHE A 550 -3.57 -2.86 -16.12
N CYS A 551 -4.30 -2.14 -15.27
CA CYS A 551 -5.60 -1.57 -15.61
C CYS A 551 -5.50 -0.05 -15.68
N PHE A 552 -5.54 0.51 -16.89
CA PHE A 552 -5.58 1.96 -17.11
C PHE A 552 -7.01 2.46 -16.92
N VAL A 553 -7.22 3.29 -15.90
CA VAL A 553 -8.54 3.84 -15.56
C VAL A 553 -8.48 5.35 -15.73
N VAL A 554 -9.07 5.86 -16.81
CA VAL A 554 -8.84 7.23 -17.28
C VAL A 554 -10.11 8.08 -17.22
N ASP A 555 -10.03 9.22 -16.52
CA ASP A 555 -11.08 10.24 -16.52
C ASP A 555 -11.23 10.86 -17.91
N CYS A 556 -12.38 10.64 -18.55
CA CYS A 556 -12.77 11.21 -19.84
C CYS A 556 -13.82 12.33 -19.72
N GLY A 557 -14.05 12.84 -18.51
CA GLY A 557 -14.96 13.95 -18.27
C GLY A 557 -14.47 15.27 -18.88
N TYR A 558 -15.39 16.21 -19.13
CA TYR A 558 -15.11 17.48 -19.80
C TYR A 558 -13.87 18.23 -19.29
N CYS A 559 -13.64 18.29 -17.97
CA CYS A 559 -12.49 18.99 -17.40
C CYS A 559 -11.14 18.32 -17.72
N SER A 560 -11.09 16.98 -17.74
CA SER A 560 -9.91 16.20 -18.12
C SER A 560 -9.54 16.42 -19.58
N VAL A 561 -10.56 16.54 -20.43
CA VAL A 561 -10.43 16.79 -21.87
C VAL A 561 -9.99 18.23 -22.14
N ALA A 562 -10.68 19.19 -21.51
CA ALA A 562 -10.43 20.61 -21.70
C ALA A 562 -9.05 21.05 -21.17
N SER A 563 -8.53 20.38 -20.13
CA SER A 563 -7.16 20.62 -19.64
C SER A 563 -6.09 20.02 -20.55
N GLY A 564 -6.47 19.13 -21.47
CA GLY A 564 -5.57 18.34 -22.30
C GLY A 564 -4.95 17.13 -21.58
N MET A 565 -5.31 16.87 -20.32
CA MET A 565 -4.82 15.72 -19.55
C MET A 565 -5.18 14.40 -20.22
N PHE A 566 -6.44 14.22 -20.62
CA PHE A 566 -6.91 13.01 -21.30
C PHE A 566 -6.04 12.67 -22.52
N HIS A 567 -5.83 13.65 -23.41
CA HIS A 567 -5.03 13.47 -24.62
C HIS A 567 -3.57 13.11 -24.30
N GLN A 568 -2.97 13.75 -23.29
CA GLN A 568 -1.60 13.47 -22.88
C GLN A 568 -1.44 12.06 -22.29
N VAL A 569 -2.42 11.59 -21.50
CA VAL A 569 -2.43 10.22 -20.97
C VAL A 569 -2.54 9.20 -22.10
N ILE A 570 -3.45 9.41 -23.05
CA ILE A 570 -3.60 8.49 -24.20
C ILE A 570 -2.34 8.46 -25.07
N ALA A 571 -1.72 9.62 -25.34
CA ALA A 571 -0.44 9.69 -26.04
C ALA A 571 0.68 8.93 -25.28
N SER A 572 0.70 9.03 -23.96
CA SER A 572 1.65 8.31 -23.11
C SER A 572 1.40 6.80 -23.17
N ILE A 573 0.16 6.34 -23.05
CA ILE A 573 -0.18 4.92 -23.17
C ILE A 573 0.31 4.37 -24.51
N ARG A 574 -0.01 5.04 -25.64
CA ARG A 574 0.40 4.62 -26.98
C ARG A 574 1.89 4.37 -27.12
N THR A 575 2.70 5.28 -26.57
CA THR A 575 4.15 5.19 -26.66
C THR A 575 4.73 4.11 -25.75
N LEU A 576 4.02 3.71 -24.69
CA LEU A 576 4.51 2.80 -23.65
C LEU A 576 4.13 1.33 -23.86
N LEU A 577 3.11 1.02 -24.67
CA LEU A 577 2.64 -0.36 -24.88
C LEU A 577 3.76 -1.30 -25.35
N SER A 578 4.64 -0.84 -26.25
CA SER A 578 5.76 -1.63 -26.79
C SER A 578 6.90 -1.85 -25.80
N TYR A 579 6.97 -1.06 -24.72
CA TYR A 579 7.99 -1.18 -23.68
C TYR A 579 7.55 -2.06 -22.50
N MET A 580 6.28 -2.50 -22.48
CA MET A 580 5.79 -3.40 -21.44
C MET A 580 6.36 -4.81 -21.59
N PRO A 581 6.53 -5.57 -20.49
CA PRO A 581 6.98 -6.95 -20.57
C PRO A 581 6.07 -7.81 -21.46
N SER A 582 6.64 -8.76 -22.18
CA SER A 582 5.94 -9.54 -23.21
C SER A 582 4.78 -10.39 -22.70
N LEU A 583 4.79 -10.79 -21.42
CA LEU A 583 3.74 -11.60 -20.81
C LEU A 583 2.71 -10.79 -20.03
N THR A 584 2.91 -9.48 -19.88
CA THR A 584 1.99 -8.59 -19.17
C THR A 584 0.73 -8.37 -19.99
N GLU A 585 -0.43 -8.37 -19.33
CA GLU A 585 -1.72 -8.04 -19.95
C GLU A 585 -2.22 -6.68 -19.45
N VAL A 586 -2.94 -5.98 -20.32
CA VAL A 586 -3.48 -4.64 -20.08
C VAL A 586 -5.00 -4.60 -20.23
N CYS A 587 -5.63 -3.72 -19.46
CA CYS A 587 -7.06 -3.41 -19.51
C CYS A 587 -7.23 -1.88 -19.59
N PHE A 588 -8.26 -1.43 -20.30
CA PHE A 588 -8.64 -0.02 -20.41
C PHE A 588 -10.07 0.18 -19.90
N ILE A 589 -10.24 1.08 -18.94
CA ILE A 589 -11.52 1.54 -18.43
C ILE A 589 -11.52 3.06 -18.52
N PHE A 590 -12.59 3.61 -19.07
CA PHE A 590 -12.79 5.06 -19.13
C PHE A 590 -13.98 5.43 -18.27
N PHE A 591 -13.98 6.62 -17.67
CA PHE A 591 -15.07 7.03 -16.82
C PHE A 591 -15.35 8.54 -16.87
N ASP A 592 -16.62 8.86 -16.73
CA ASP A 592 -17.14 10.20 -16.46
C ASP A 592 -18.26 10.10 -15.40
N ASP A 593 -19.52 10.47 -15.69
CA ASP A 593 -20.66 10.13 -14.83
C ASP A 593 -21.12 8.67 -14.97
N VAL A 594 -20.59 7.92 -15.94
CA VAL A 594 -20.76 6.47 -16.11
C VAL A 594 -19.40 5.79 -16.33
N ILE A 595 -19.37 4.45 -16.30
CA ILE A 595 -18.16 3.64 -16.51
C ILE A 595 -18.24 2.98 -17.89
N HIS A 596 -17.17 3.10 -18.67
CA HIS A 596 -17.05 2.55 -20.02
C HIS A 596 -16.04 1.40 -20.06
N PHE A 597 -16.51 0.22 -20.45
CA PHE A 597 -15.69 -0.98 -20.68
C PHE A 597 -15.61 -1.26 -22.18
N TYR A 598 -14.51 -1.86 -22.61
CA TYR A 598 -14.31 -2.21 -24.00
C TYR A 598 -13.89 -3.67 -24.15
N ARG A 599 -14.59 -4.40 -25.04
CA ARG A 599 -14.17 -5.73 -25.49
C ARG A 599 -13.42 -5.58 -26.81
N LEU A 600 -12.17 -5.99 -26.82
CA LEU A 600 -11.34 -6.02 -28.03
C LEU A 600 -11.59 -7.34 -28.77
N ASN A 601 -12.33 -7.27 -29.88
CA ASN A 601 -12.52 -8.39 -30.79
C ASN A 601 -11.41 -8.39 -31.86
N SER A 602 -11.18 -9.53 -32.53
CA SER A 602 -10.23 -9.62 -33.65
C SER A 602 -10.66 -8.86 -34.91
N ALA A 603 -11.90 -8.36 -34.94
CA ALA A 603 -12.39 -7.44 -35.94
C ALA A 603 -12.16 -6.01 -35.43
N GLU A 604 -11.76 -5.10 -36.31
CA GLU A 604 -11.32 -3.70 -36.08
C GLU A 604 -12.25 -2.78 -35.23
N VAL A 605 -13.34 -3.30 -34.66
CA VAL A 605 -14.32 -2.56 -33.87
C VAL A 605 -14.35 -3.10 -32.44
N ALA A 606 -13.92 -2.27 -31.49
CA ALA A 606 -14.12 -2.51 -30.06
C ALA A 606 -15.61 -2.40 -29.71
N GLU A 607 -16.14 -3.36 -28.95
CA GLU A 607 -17.50 -3.31 -28.43
C GLU A 607 -17.49 -2.57 -27.09
N GLU A 608 -18.11 -1.38 -27.05
CA GLU A 608 -18.29 -0.61 -25.82
C GLU A 608 -19.44 -1.17 -24.98
N ILE A 609 -19.22 -1.29 -23.67
CA ILE A 609 -20.24 -1.63 -22.68
C ILE A 609 -20.23 -0.56 -21.59
N VAL A 610 -21.36 0.15 -21.48
CA VAL A 610 -21.54 1.23 -20.51
C VAL A 610 -22.27 0.73 -19.27
N VAL A 611 -21.68 0.97 -18.10
CA VAL A 611 -22.27 0.71 -16.78
C VAL A 611 -22.64 2.06 -16.17
N ALA A 612 -23.95 2.34 -16.14
CA ALA A 612 -24.51 3.57 -15.59
C ALA A 612 -24.88 3.47 -14.10
N ASP A 613 -24.95 2.26 -13.54
CA ASP A 613 -25.18 2.05 -12.11
C ASP A 613 -23.86 2.21 -11.36
N VAL A 614 -23.63 3.43 -10.87
CA VAL A 614 -22.40 3.81 -10.15
C VAL A 614 -22.51 3.60 -8.65
N ASP A 615 -23.72 3.40 -8.13
CA ASP A 615 -23.96 3.14 -6.71
C ASP A 615 -23.66 1.69 -6.36
N ASP A 616 -23.97 0.75 -7.27
CA ASP A 616 -23.58 -0.67 -7.18
C ASP A 616 -22.91 -1.15 -8.48
N PRO A 617 -21.66 -0.70 -8.75
CA PRO A 617 -20.99 -1.01 -10.00
C PRO A 617 -20.54 -2.48 -10.01
N PHE A 618 -20.63 -3.11 -11.18
CA PHE A 618 -20.25 -4.51 -11.42
C PHE A 618 -19.39 -4.63 -12.67
N LEU A 619 -18.62 -5.72 -12.78
CA LEU A 619 -17.85 -6.01 -13.99
C LEU A 619 -18.76 -6.64 -15.06
N PRO A 620 -19.02 -5.99 -16.21
CA PRO A 620 -19.98 -6.49 -17.20
C PRO A 620 -19.42 -7.62 -18.08
N ILE A 621 -18.10 -7.85 -18.03
CA ILE A 621 -17.38 -8.84 -18.84
C ILE A 621 -16.46 -9.62 -17.91
N HIS A 622 -16.28 -10.92 -18.15
CA HIS A 622 -15.31 -11.72 -17.41
C HIS A 622 -13.87 -11.19 -17.61
N SER A 623 -13.04 -11.24 -16.56
CA SER A 623 -11.67 -10.69 -16.56
C SER A 623 -10.82 -11.19 -17.74
N SER A 624 -10.95 -12.47 -18.12
CA SER A 624 -10.20 -13.07 -19.24
C SER A 624 -10.49 -12.45 -20.61
N ALA A 625 -11.60 -11.73 -20.77
CA ALA A 625 -11.94 -11.02 -22.02
C ALA A 625 -11.71 -9.51 -21.91
N LEU A 626 -11.33 -9.03 -20.72
CA LEU A 626 -11.06 -7.61 -20.44
C LEU A 626 -9.56 -7.30 -20.51
N PHE A 627 -8.72 -8.27 -20.11
CA PHE A 627 -7.27 -8.16 -20.18
C PHE A 627 -6.76 -8.74 -21.50
N VAL A 628 -5.91 -7.98 -22.20
CA VAL A 628 -5.29 -8.39 -23.46
C VAL A 628 -3.79 -8.17 -23.42
N ASN A 629 -3.05 -8.96 -24.19
CA ASN A 629 -1.62 -8.75 -24.34
C ASN A 629 -1.36 -7.56 -25.29
N PRO A 630 -0.60 -6.53 -24.88
CA PRO A 630 -0.41 -5.31 -25.67
C PRO A 630 0.38 -5.55 -26.96
N HIS A 631 1.28 -6.54 -26.98
CA HIS A 631 2.08 -6.87 -28.17
C HIS A 631 1.27 -7.62 -29.22
N SER A 632 0.35 -8.50 -28.82
CA SER A 632 -0.50 -9.24 -29.78
C SER A 632 -1.72 -8.46 -30.25
N SER A 633 -2.15 -7.45 -29.50
CA SER A 633 -3.39 -6.71 -29.74
C SER A 633 -3.14 -5.24 -30.05
N GLU A 634 -1.94 -4.87 -30.50
CA GLU A 634 -1.52 -3.48 -30.74
C GLU A 634 -2.49 -2.74 -31.67
N GLU A 635 -2.83 -3.30 -32.82
CA GLU A 635 -3.74 -2.68 -33.80
C GLU A 635 -5.14 -2.43 -33.20
N ALA A 636 -5.69 -3.40 -32.46
CA ALA A 636 -6.99 -3.28 -31.82
C ALA A 636 -6.98 -2.23 -30.70
N ILE A 637 -5.89 -2.14 -29.94
CA ILE A 637 -5.72 -1.12 -28.90
C ILE A 637 -5.60 0.27 -29.54
N GLN A 638 -4.84 0.44 -30.62
CA GLN A 638 -4.74 1.73 -31.30
C GLN A 638 -6.10 2.20 -31.84
N ALA A 639 -6.85 1.28 -32.47
CA ALA A 639 -8.20 1.55 -32.97
C ALA A 639 -9.18 1.93 -31.84
N LEU A 640 -9.10 1.27 -30.68
CA LEU A 640 -9.84 1.64 -29.49
C LEU A 640 -9.49 3.08 -29.04
N LEU A 641 -8.21 3.40 -28.90
CA LEU A 641 -7.78 4.72 -28.44
C LEU A 641 -8.24 5.83 -29.41
N ASP A 642 -8.23 5.58 -30.72
CA ASP A 642 -8.78 6.51 -31.73
C ASP A 642 -10.31 6.64 -31.66
N LEU A 643 -11.02 5.57 -31.31
CA LEU A 643 -12.46 5.61 -31.09
C LEU A 643 -12.81 6.49 -29.89
N VAL A 644 -12.17 6.26 -28.74
CA VAL A 644 -12.46 7.02 -27.51
C VAL A 644 -12.13 8.51 -27.67
N ILE A 645 -11.01 8.86 -28.33
CA ILE A 645 -10.69 10.27 -28.61
C ILE A 645 -11.85 10.95 -29.36
N ARG A 646 -12.35 10.32 -30.43
CA ARG A 646 -13.44 10.89 -31.25
C ARG A 646 -14.75 11.03 -30.48
N GLU A 647 -15.06 10.07 -29.61
CA GLU A 647 -16.27 10.13 -28.77
C GLU A 647 -16.20 11.27 -27.76
N VAL A 648 -15.07 11.41 -27.09
CA VAL A 648 -14.86 12.36 -26.00
C VAL A 648 -14.74 13.80 -26.48
N GLU A 649 -14.18 14.06 -27.66
CA GLU A 649 -14.15 15.40 -28.28
C GLU A 649 -15.56 15.96 -28.57
N SER A 650 -16.57 15.09 -28.65
CA SER A 650 -17.96 15.51 -28.83
C SER A 650 -18.64 15.98 -27.53
N THR A 651 -18.03 15.68 -26.37
CA THR A 651 -18.56 15.97 -25.03
C THR A 651 -18.33 17.43 -24.64
N LYS A 652 -19.43 18.21 -24.53
CA LYS A 652 -19.37 19.66 -24.28
C LYS A 652 -19.84 20.12 -22.90
N ARG A 653 -20.24 19.19 -22.01
CA ARG A 653 -20.83 19.55 -20.71
C ARG A 653 -20.04 18.93 -19.56
N PRO A 654 -19.81 19.68 -18.46
CA PRO A 654 -19.35 19.10 -17.21
C PRO A 654 -20.38 18.10 -16.68
N SER A 655 -19.97 16.85 -16.48
CA SER A 655 -20.74 15.79 -15.83
C SER A 655 -20.30 15.60 -14.37
N ALA A 656 -20.96 14.73 -13.61
CA ALA A 656 -20.43 14.22 -12.34
C ALA A 656 -19.31 13.20 -12.64
N SER A 657 -18.55 12.75 -11.63
CA SER A 657 -17.57 11.67 -11.82
C SER A 657 -17.96 10.48 -10.97
N CYS A 658 -17.74 9.28 -11.50
CA CYS A 658 -17.90 8.01 -10.83
C CYS A 658 -16.56 7.32 -10.55
N GLY A 659 -15.46 8.06 -10.45
CA GLY A 659 -14.11 7.50 -10.32
C GLY A 659 -13.90 6.50 -9.17
N LEU A 660 -14.64 6.60 -8.06
CA LEU A 660 -14.58 5.59 -7.00
C LEU A 660 -15.22 4.26 -7.42
N ALA A 661 -16.37 4.34 -8.11
CA ALA A 661 -17.04 3.19 -8.69
C ALA A 661 -16.16 2.51 -9.76
N ALA A 662 -15.52 3.31 -10.61
CA ALA A 662 -14.54 2.83 -11.60
C ALA A 662 -13.34 2.15 -10.94
N LEU A 663 -12.81 2.72 -9.84
CA LEU A 663 -11.72 2.10 -9.07
C LEU A 663 -12.15 0.76 -8.48
N LYS A 664 -13.37 0.66 -7.91
CA LYS A 664 -13.89 -0.59 -7.33
C LYS A 664 -13.93 -1.72 -8.35
N VAL A 665 -14.52 -1.49 -9.53
CA VAL A 665 -14.61 -2.52 -10.58
C VAL A 665 -13.27 -2.83 -11.22
N ALA A 666 -12.35 -1.86 -11.31
CA ALA A 666 -10.99 -2.09 -11.76
C ALA A 666 -10.22 -3.01 -10.80
N THR A 667 -10.38 -2.80 -9.48
CA THR A 667 -9.81 -3.67 -8.46
C THR A 667 -10.39 -5.08 -8.53
N GLU A 668 -11.71 -5.22 -8.64
CA GLU A 668 -12.38 -6.52 -8.78
C GLU A 668 -11.89 -7.27 -10.04
N GLY A 669 -11.79 -6.55 -11.17
CA GLY A 669 -11.27 -7.08 -12.43
C GLY A 669 -9.83 -7.59 -12.33
N LEU A 670 -8.93 -6.83 -11.69
CA LEU A 670 -7.55 -7.25 -11.46
C LEU A 670 -7.44 -8.40 -10.44
N ALA A 671 -8.24 -8.40 -9.38
CA ALA A 671 -8.26 -9.50 -8.42
C ALA A 671 -8.64 -10.82 -9.10
N MET A 672 -9.67 -10.81 -9.96
CA MET A 672 -10.05 -11.96 -10.79
C MET A 672 -9.01 -12.33 -11.87
N HIS A 673 -8.18 -11.38 -12.30
CA HIS A 673 -7.09 -11.63 -13.26
C HIS A 673 -5.92 -12.40 -12.64
N GLY A 674 -5.64 -12.14 -11.36
CA GLY A 674 -4.50 -12.69 -10.60
C GLY A 674 -3.72 -11.65 -9.78
N GLY A 675 -4.13 -10.38 -9.84
CA GLY A 675 -3.48 -9.24 -9.21
C GLY A 675 -2.76 -8.34 -10.23
N GLY A 676 -2.23 -7.22 -9.74
CA GLY A 676 -1.54 -6.25 -10.59
C GLY A 676 -1.70 -4.81 -10.13
N CYS A 677 -1.66 -3.88 -11.07
CA CYS A 677 -1.70 -2.44 -10.79
C CYS A 677 -2.84 -1.73 -11.52
N VAL A 678 -3.71 -1.06 -10.77
CA VAL A 678 -4.59 -0.01 -11.29
C VAL A 678 -3.76 1.25 -11.47
N MET A 679 -3.83 1.86 -12.65
CA MET A 679 -3.29 3.19 -12.92
C MET A 679 -4.46 4.15 -13.10
N MET A 680 -4.74 4.92 -12.05
CA MET A 680 -5.91 5.78 -11.94
C MET A 680 -5.56 7.22 -12.32
N PHE A 681 -6.24 7.80 -13.31
CA PHE A 681 -6.02 9.17 -13.78
C PHE A 681 -7.24 10.04 -13.52
N TYR A 682 -7.08 11.07 -12.68
CA TYR A 682 -8.13 12.02 -12.32
C TYR A 682 -7.88 13.41 -12.90
N GLY A 683 -8.89 14.00 -13.54
CA GLY A 683 -8.84 15.36 -14.08
C GLY A 683 -9.36 16.44 -13.12
N VAL A 684 -10.04 16.07 -12.02
CA VAL A 684 -10.66 17.04 -11.08
C VAL A 684 -10.73 16.50 -9.65
N TYR A 685 -10.58 17.38 -8.64
CA TYR A 685 -10.66 17.02 -7.20
C TYR A 685 -12.07 16.66 -6.71
N SER A 686 -13.12 17.39 -7.12
CA SER A 686 -14.50 17.26 -6.58
C SER A 686 -15.26 16.00 -7.05
N HIS A 687 -14.52 15.06 -7.62
CA HIS A 687 -14.96 13.95 -8.47
C HIS A 687 -14.39 12.60 -7.99
N ILE A 688 -13.63 12.62 -6.90
CA ILE A 688 -12.76 11.51 -6.49
C ILE A 688 -13.46 10.53 -5.54
N LEU A 689 -14.46 10.95 -4.76
CA LEU A 689 -14.96 10.16 -3.60
C LEU A 689 -16.49 10.10 -3.45
N PHE A 690 -17.26 10.41 -4.49
CA PHE A 690 -18.73 10.32 -4.42
C PHE A 690 -19.27 9.49 -5.58
N ASN A 691 -20.12 8.50 -5.25
CA ASN A 691 -21.01 7.88 -6.21
C ASN A 691 -22.20 8.82 -6.39
N GLY A 692 -22.38 9.37 -7.61
CA GLY A 692 -23.63 10.04 -7.99
C GLY A 692 -24.21 11.01 -6.93
N SER A 693 -25.51 10.86 -6.66
CA SER A 693 -26.43 11.86 -6.06
C SER A 693 -26.09 12.48 -4.68
N GLU A 694 -24.99 12.08 -4.03
CA GLU A 694 -24.58 12.57 -2.70
C GLU A 694 -23.95 13.97 -2.67
N ARG A 695 -23.87 14.68 -3.81
CA ARG A 695 -23.38 16.07 -3.90
C ARG A 695 -24.13 17.11 -3.04
N ARG A 696 -25.21 16.76 -2.33
CA ARG A 696 -26.18 17.75 -1.80
C ARG A 696 -26.21 17.97 -0.27
N LYS A 697 -25.39 17.34 0.57
CA LYS A 697 -25.59 17.47 2.04
C LYS A 697 -24.45 17.94 2.94
N SER A 698 -23.21 18.16 2.50
CA SER A 698 -22.18 18.70 3.41
C SER A 698 -21.97 20.21 3.25
N ARG A 699 -22.75 20.98 4.00
CA ARG A 699 -22.46 22.39 4.29
C ARG A 699 -21.25 22.42 5.23
N VAL A 700 -20.04 22.61 4.70
CA VAL A 700 -18.83 22.73 5.53
C VAL A 700 -18.91 24.06 6.27
N GLN A 701 -19.17 23.96 7.57
CA GLN A 701 -19.10 25.09 8.49
C GLN A 701 -17.63 25.53 8.60
N GLU A 702 -17.34 26.81 8.39
CA GLU A 702 -16.01 27.39 8.63
C GLU A 702 -15.62 27.16 10.09
N VAL A 703 -14.65 26.28 10.33
CA VAL A 703 -14.13 26.00 11.68
C VAL A 703 -12.71 26.54 11.80
N SER A 704 -12.41 27.10 12.97
CA SER A 704 -11.15 27.73 13.34
C SER A 704 -9.92 26.83 13.18
N VAL A 705 -8.75 27.47 13.02
CA VAL A 705 -7.42 26.88 12.75
C VAL A 705 -7.01 25.78 13.74
N ALA A 706 -7.52 25.79 14.98
CA ALA A 706 -7.26 24.74 15.97
C ALA A 706 -7.97 23.40 15.66
N ALA A 707 -9.01 23.39 14.81
CA ALA A 707 -9.70 22.19 14.38
C ALA A 707 -9.10 21.54 13.10
N ALA A 708 -8.08 22.15 12.50
CA ALA A 708 -7.43 21.60 11.31
C ALA A 708 -6.54 20.39 11.64
N GLU A 709 -5.87 20.40 12.81
CA GLU A 709 -5.00 19.31 13.26
C GLU A 709 -5.80 18.04 13.62
N SER A 710 -7.00 18.19 14.20
CA SER A 710 -7.89 17.06 14.47
C SER A 710 -8.51 16.46 13.21
N ARG A 711 -8.62 17.21 12.10
CA ARG A 711 -9.09 16.68 10.81
C ARG A 711 -8.10 15.75 10.14
N ILE A 712 -6.79 15.92 10.35
CA ILE A 712 -5.76 15.01 9.81
C ILE A 712 -5.97 13.60 10.37
N VAL A 713 -6.27 13.50 11.67
CA VAL A 713 -6.54 12.24 12.38
C VAL A 713 -7.85 11.59 11.93
N VAL A 714 -8.88 12.39 11.62
CA VAL A 714 -10.17 11.88 11.11
C VAL A 714 -10.06 11.47 9.63
N ALA A 715 -9.17 12.09 8.86
CA ALA A 715 -8.94 11.77 7.46
C ALA A 715 -8.11 10.49 7.28
N SER A 716 -7.23 10.16 8.24
CA SER A 716 -6.44 8.92 8.26
C SER A 716 -7.23 7.68 8.72
N SER A 717 -8.42 7.84 9.30
CA SER A 717 -9.18 6.72 9.87
C SER A 717 -9.98 5.88 8.88
N GLY A 718 -9.93 6.15 7.56
CA GLY A 718 -10.43 5.29 6.46
C GLY A 718 -11.92 4.89 6.44
N GLN A 719 -12.64 4.99 7.56
CA GLN A 719 -13.96 4.38 7.78
C GLN A 719 -15.13 5.15 7.16
N ASN A 720 -14.89 6.17 6.33
CA ASN A 720 -15.98 7.06 5.92
C ASN A 720 -16.43 6.99 4.45
N GLU A 721 -15.78 6.27 3.54
CA GLU A 721 -16.14 6.38 2.11
C GLU A 721 -15.96 5.07 1.34
N GLY A 722 -16.92 4.14 1.45
CA GLY A 722 -17.28 3.16 0.40
C GLY A 722 -16.26 2.09 -0.03
N VAL A 723 -15.01 2.11 0.43
CA VAL A 723 -13.96 1.16 0.05
C VAL A 723 -13.52 0.33 1.25
N ASP A 724 -13.91 -0.95 1.25
CA ASP A 724 -13.49 -1.92 2.26
C ASP A 724 -12.17 -2.57 1.84
N MET A 725 -11.06 -2.04 2.36
CA MET A 725 -9.70 -2.55 2.09
C MET A 725 -9.41 -3.90 2.78
N ASP A 726 -10.29 -4.36 3.68
CA ASP A 726 -10.15 -5.66 4.32
C ASP A 726 -10.61 -6.81 3.41
N ASP A 727 -11.19 -6.50 2.24
CA ASP A 727 -11.57 -7.49 1.23
C ASP A 727 -10.35 -8.24 0.68
N GLU A 728 -10.53 -9.52 0.34
CA GLU A 728 -9.42 -10.36 -0.13
C GLU A 728 -8.84 -9.87 -1.47
N ASP A 729 -9.68 -9.22 -2.28
CA ASP A 729 -9.32 -8.65 -3.58
C ASP A 729 -8.18 -7.62 -3.46
N TRP A 730 -8.16 -6.82 -2.39
CA TRP A 730 -7.15 -5.79 -2.17
C TRP A 730 -5.77 -6.34 -1.81
N ARG A 731 -5.66 -7.63 -1.47
CA ARG A 731 -4.37 -8.24 -1.11
C ARG A 731 -3.42 -8.40 -2.30
N GLN A 732 -3.90 -8.24 -3.53
CA GLN A 732 -3.11 -8.45 -4.74
C GLN A 732 -3.13 -7.29 -5.73
N VAL A 733 -3.89 -6.23 -5.43
CA VAL A 733 -4.07 -5.10 -6.32
C VAL A 733 -3.43 -3.85 -5.72
N SER A 734 -2.53 -3.22 -6.49
CA SER A 734 -1.97 -1.92 -6.17
C SER A 734 -2.66 -0.80 -6.94
N VAL A 735 -2.71 0.40 -6.37
CA VAL A 735 -3.28 1.58 -7.04
C VAL A 735 -2.22 2.67 -7.14
N ASP A 736 -1.78 2.98 -8.35
CA ASP A 736 -1.00 4.18 -8.66
C ASP A 736 -1.97 5.28 -9.13
N THR A 737 -1.91 6.46 -8.50
CA THR A 737 -2.87 7.54 -8.71
C THR A 737 -2.19 8.79 -9.29
N PHE A 738 -2.71 9.29 -10.41
CA PHE A 738 -2.28 10.51 -11.08
C PHE A 738 -3.41 11.54 -11.03
N ILE A 739 -3.13 12.71 -10.45
CA ILE A 739 -4.10 13.79 -10.26
C ILE A 739 -3.59 15.01 -11.00
N ALA A 740 -4.23 15.35 -12.12
CA ALA A 740 -3.84 16.48 -12.97
C ALA A 740 -5.03 17.43 -13.13
N VAL A 741 -5.04 18.49 -12.32
CA VAL A 741 -6.20 19.35 -12.13
C VAL A 741 -5.98 20.71 -12.79
N PRO A 742 -6.88 21.18 -13.68
CA PRO A 742 -6.69 22.45 -14.38
C PRO A 742 -6.78 23.66 -13.45
N PRO A 743 -6.20 24.81 -13.84
CA PRO A 743 -6.17 26.04 -13.04
C PRO A 743 -7.55 26.53 -12.60
N SER A 744 -8.58 26.36 -13.45
CA SER A 744 -9.96 26.78 -13.19
C SER A 744 -10.66 26.03 -12.05
N SER A 745 -10.08 24.91 -11.60
CA SER A 745 -10.60 24.07 -10.51
C SER A 745 -9.79 24.16 -9.21
N VAL A 746 -8.77 25.03 -9.17
CA VAL A 746 -7.87 25.19 -8.00
C VAL A 746 -8.55 25.92 -6.84
N ASP A 747 -9.60 26.71 -7.11
CA ASP A 747 -10.34 27.46 -6.08
C ASP A 747 -11.22 26.58 -5.16
N ASN A 748 -11.35 25.29 -5.44
CA ASN A 748 -12.12 24.37 -4.61
C ASN A 748 -11.27 23.87 -3.44
N LYS A 749 -11.30 24.61 -2.33
CA LYS A 749 -10.56 24.36 -1.07
C LYS A 749 -10.86 23.04 -0.33
N ASP A 750 -11.56 22.11 -0.96
CA ASP A 750 -12.03 20.86 -0.35
C ASP A 750 -11.54 19.64 -1.16
N ALA A 751 -10.25 19.56 -1.48
CA ALA A 751 -9.69 18.33 -2.02
C ALA A 751 -9.49 17.31 -0.89
N ARG A 752 -10.24 16.21 -0.95
CA ARG A 752 -10.15 15.08 -0.01
C ARG A 752 -8.93 14.18 -0.31
N LEU A 753 -7.78 14.80 -0.58
CA LEU A 753 -6.51 14.16 -0.90
C LEU A 753 -6.09 13.09 0.14
N PRO A 754 -6.38 13.23 1.45
CA PRO A 754 -6.07 12.19 2.42
C PRO A 754 -6.65 10.80 2.11
N THR A 755 -7.90 10.70 1.63
CA THR A 755 -8.53 9.40 1.36
C THR A 755 -7.82 8.64 0.23
N LEU A 756 -7.49 9.33 -0.88
CA LEU A 756 -6.73 8.71 -1.97
C LEU A 756 -5.31 8.33 -1.56
N CYS A 757 -4.65 9.21 -0.82
CA CYS A 757 -3.33 8.92 -0.29
C CYS A 757 -3.37 7.69 0.62
N TYR A 758 -4.42 7.54 1.43
CA TYR A 758 -4.62 6.36 2.28
C TYR A 758 -4.74 5.09 1.44
N LEU A 759 -5.60 5.07 0.42
CA LEU A 759 -5.77 3.91 -0.48
C LEU A 759 -4.46 3.55 -1.20
N THR A 760 -3.83 4.54 -1.82
CA THR A 760 -2.56 4.40 -2.53
C THR A 760 -1.46 3.87 -1.60
N ALA A 761 -1.37 4.41 -0.38
CA ALA A 761 -0.37 4.02 0.59
C ALA A 761 -0.52 2.60 1.13
N ASN A 762 -1.75 2.16 1.39
CA ASN A 762 -2.02 0.81 1.91
C ASN A 762 -1.85 -0.28 0.84
N THR A 763 -1.88 0.08 -0.44
CA THR A 763 -1.66 -0.85 -1.54
C THR A 763 -0.21 -0.85 -2.07
N GLY A 764 0.65 0.01 -1.52
CA GLY A 764 2.05 0.14 -1.95
C GLY A 764 2.24 0.92 -3.25
N GLY A 765 1.20 1.63 -3.71
CA GLY A 765 1.26 2.49 -4.89
C GLY A 765 1.82 3.88 -4.63
N ASN A 766 1.85 4.69 -5.69
CA ASN A 766 2.35 6.06 -5.69
C ASN A 766 1.28 7.06 -6.10
N ILE A 767 1.40 8.28 -5.57
CA ILE A 767 0.51 9.40 -5.89
C ILE A 767 1.31 10.51 -6.56
N HIS A 768 0.84 10.97 -7.72
CA HIS A 768 1.42 12.05 -8.51
C HIS A 768 0.40 13.18 -8.61
N ILE A 769 0.79 14.40 -8.25
CA ILE A 769 -0.13 15.55 -8.16
C ILE A 769 0.43 16.71 -8.99
N TYR A 770 -0.28 17.08 -10.05
CA TYR A 770 0.00 18.23 -10.90
C TYR A 770 -1.03 19.32 -10.58
N ARG A 771 -0.57 20.33 -9.84
CA ARG A 771 -1.40 21.48 -9.43
C ARG A 771 -1.43 22.49 -10.55
N SER A 772 -2.63 22.90 -10.97
CA SER A 772 -2.81 23.84 -12.10
C SER A 772 -2.29 23.28 -13.43
N PHE A 773 -2.59 22.01 -13.69
CA PHE A 773 -2.08 21.25 -14.83
C PHE A 773 -2.31 21.98 -16.16
N SER A 774 -1.25 22.12 -16.95
CA SER A 774 -1.27 22.50 -18.36
C SER A 774 -0.44 21.50 -19.17
N VAL A 775 -0.88 21.13 -20.38
CA VAL A 775 -0.09 20.21 -21.22
C VAL A 775 1.25 20.83 -21.62
N GLU A 776 1.30 22.16 -21.79
CA GLU A 776 2.52 22.87 -22.19
C GLU A 776 3.61 22.81 -21.12
N ASP A 777 3.25 22.93 -19.84
CA ASP A 777 4.21 22.97 -18.72
C ASP A 777 4.44 21.58 -18.10
N ASP A 778 3.37 20.79 -17.95
CA ASP A 778 3.38 19.55 -17.15
C ASP A 778 3.25 18.28 -17.99
N GLY A 779 2.93 18.37 -19.28
CA GLY A 779 2.62 17.20 -20.11
C GLY A 779 3.78 16.21 -20.22
N GLU A 780 5.01 16.71 -20.36
CA GLU A 780 6.22 15.90 -20.38
C GLU A 780 6.50 15.23 -19.02
N ALA A 781 6.30 15.96 -17.92
CA ALA A 781 6.46 15.41 -16.57
C ALA A 781 5.44 14.28 -16.30
N LEU A 782 4.18 14.49 -16.69
CA LEU A 782 3.14 13.46 -16.62
C LEU A 782 3.52 12.23 -17.44
N HIS A 783 4.00 12.42 -18.67
CA HIS A 783 4.45 11.31 -19.51
C HIS A 783 5.57 10.50 -18.85
N PHE A 784 6.60 11.17 -18.30
CA PHE A 784 7.72 10.48 -17.65
C PHE A 784 7.31 9.74 -16.38
N ASP A 785 6.41 10.31 -15.58
CA ASP A 785 5.91 9.65 -14.38
C ASP A 785 5.08 8.40 -14.72
N VAL A 786 4.26 8.46 -15.77
CA VAL A 786 3.53 7.29 -16.29
C VAL A 786 4.49 6.24 -16.85
N ALA A 787 5.47 6.67 -17.65
CA ALA A 787 6.51 5.80 -18.18
C ALA A 787 7.24 5.07 -17.05
N ARG A 788 7.73 5.80 -16.05
CA ARG A 788 8.39 5.23 -14.88
C ARG A 788 7.46 4.29 -14.10
N ALA A 789 6.18 4.61 -13.94
CA ALA A 789 5.23 3.76 -13.22
C ALA A 789 5.01 2.39 -13.89
N VAL A 790 5.04 2.35 -15.23
CA VAL A 790 4.91 1.14 -16.05
C VAL A 790 6.23 0.36 -16.11
N THR A 791 7.36 1.02 -16.33
CA THR A 791 8.62 0.35 -16.66
C THR A 791 9.53 0.07 -15.44
N LYS A 792 9.30 0.72 -14.30
CA LYS A 792 10.13 0.51 -13.10
C LYS A 792 10.04 -0.93 -12.60
N ALA A 793 11.15 -1.43 -12.06
CA ALA A 793 11.16 -2.72 -11.41
C ALA A 793 10.21 -2.72 -10.20
N ALA A 794 9.30 -3.69 -10.16
CA ALA A 794 8.33 -3.86 -9.09
C ALA A 794 8.14 -5.33 -8.72
N ALA A 795 7.88 -5.53 -7.44
CA ALA A 795 7.55 -6.78 -6.82
C ALA A 795 6.06 -6.77 -6.45
N TYR A 796 5.36 -7.89 -6.65
CA TYR A 796 3.91 -8.00 -6.49
C TYR A 796 3.52 -9.07 -5.47
N GLY A 797 2.40 -8.87 -4.78
CA GLY A 797 1.91 -9.76 -3.71
C GLY A 797 2.97 -9.97 -2.63
N CYS A 798 3.55 -8.87 -2.14
CA CYS A 798 4.72 -8.87 -1.28
C CYS A 798 4.35 -9.19 0.17
N VAL A 799 5.11 -10.10 0.78
CA VAL A 799 5.11 -10.35 2.22
C VAL A 799 6.47 -9.96 2.77
N VAL A 800 6.49 -8.94 3.61
CA VAL A 800 7.70 -8.38 4.22
C VAL A 800 7.81 -8.84 5.67
N GLN A 801 8.98 -9.38 6.03
CA GLN A 801 9.25 -9.82 7.39
C GLN A 801 10.63 -9.37 7.84
N ALA A 802 10.66 -8.62 8.94
CA ALA A 802 11.89 -8.17 9.59
C ALA A 802 12.18 -9.03 10.83
N ARG A 803 13.45 -9.37 11.03
CA ARG A 803 13.97 -10.17 12.15
C ARG A 803 15.14 -9.45 12.79
N ALA A 804 15.23 -9.52 14.11
CA ALA A 804 16.35 -9.01 14.88
C ALA A 804 16.94 -10.12 15.77
N SER A 805 18.25 -10.08 15.99
CA SER A 805 18.94 -11.02 16.88
C SER A 805 18.52 -10.83 18.32
N ARG A 806 18.62 -11.89 19.13
CA ARG A 806 18.31 -11.88 20.56
C ARG A 806 18.83 -10.63 21.29
N GLY A 807 17.93 -9.97 22.02
CA GLY A 807 18.17 -8.73 22.77
C GLY A 807 17.89 -7.44 22.01
N LEU A 808 17.70 -7.50 20.70
CA LEU A 808 17.24 -6.40 19.86
C LEU A 808 15.83 -6.71 19.35
N SER A 809 14.92 -5.75 19.48
CA SER A 809 13.52 -5.90 19.09
C SER A 809 13.01 -4.72 18.29
N ILE A 810 11.97 -4.97 17.49
CA ILE A 810 11.32 -3.98 16.64
C ILE A 810 10.16 -3.36 17.40
N ASP A 811 10.22 -2.04 17.63
CA ASP A 811 9.19 -1.25 18.31
C ASP A 811 8.09 -0.82 17.31
N ARG A 812 8.50 -0.28 16.14
CA ARG A 812 7.57 0.26 15.14
C ARG A 812 8.01 -0.06 13.71
N TYR A 813 7.00 -0.20 12.85
CA TYR A 813 7.11 -0.27 11.40
C TYR A 813 6.60 1.05 10.82
N LEU A 814 7.48 1.81 10.18
CA LEU A 814 7.25 3.19 9.75
C LEU A 814 7.22 3.28 8.22
N GLY A 815 6.06 3.49 7.63
CA GLY A 815 5.89 3.58 6.17
C GLY A 815 4.65 4.37 5.80
N ARG A 816 4.37 4.57 4.52
CA ARG A 816 3.18 5.34 4.08
C ARG A 816 1.86 4.74 4.61
N TRP A 817 1.82 3.43 4.84
CA TRP A 817 0.67 2.70 5.39
C TRP A 817 0.54 2.81 6.92
N SER A 818 1.49 3.42 7.65
CA SER A 818 1.47 3.48 9.13
C SER A 818 0.45 4.48 9.71
N GLN A 819 -0.60 4.77 8.96
CA GLN A 819 -1.63 5.75 9.28
C GLN A 819 -2.77 5.18 10.15
N THR A 820 -2.84 3.86 10.28
CA THR A 820 -3.81 3.16 11.11
C THR A 820 -3.25 2.96 12.53
N ALA A 821 -3.84 3.64 13.52
CA ALA A 821 -3.46 3.48 14.92
C ALA A 821 -3.81 2.06 15.45
N PRO A 822 -3.12 1.57 16.49
CA PRO A 822 -1.68 1.36 16.56
C PRO A 822 -1.39 -0.15 16.59
N ARG A 823 -0.34 -0.59 15.89
CA ARG A 823 0.29 -1.94 15.93
C ARG A 823 -0.05 -2.94 14.84
N GLN A 824 -0.75 -2.60 13.78
CA GLN A 824 -0.91 -3.56 12.68
C GLN A 824 -0.54 -2.94 11.34
N PRO A 825 0.36 -3.59 10.58
CA PRO A 825 0.54 -3.23 9.18
C PRO A 825 -0.76 -3.46 8.40
N ALA A 826 -0.87 -2.88 7.20
CA ALA A 826 -2.09 -2.85 6.36
C ALA A 826 -2.84 -4.20 6.29
N VAL A 827 -2.13 -5.33 6.35
CA VAL A 827 -2.68 -6.61 6.83
C VAL A 827 -1.60 -7.32 7.67
N PRO A 828 -1.83 -7.63 8.96
CA PRO A 828 -0.89 -8.40 9.76
C PRO A 828 -0.78 -9.83 9.22
N ASP A 829 0.42 -10.25 8.80
CA ASP A 829 0.67 -11.66 8.51
C ASP A 829 0.68 -12.43 9.85
N PRO A 830 -0.03 -13.56 9.98
CA PRO A 830 -0.07 -14.37 11.20
C PRO A 830 1.32 -14.78 11.74
N ARG A 831 2.36 -14.71 10.91
CA ARG A 831 3.76 -15.03 11.23
C ARG A 831 4.60 -13.79 11.59
N GLY A 832 3.98 -12.64 11.84
CA GLY A 832 4.64 -11.43 12.36
C GLY A 832 5.26 -10.50 11.32
N GLY A 833 4.78 -10.55 10.07
CA GLY A 833 5.17 -9.65 8.98
C GLY A 833 4.03 -8.74 8.51
N PHE A 834 4.23 -8.07 7.38
CA PHE A 834 3.22 -7.26 6.71
C PHE A 834 3.08 -7.57 5.22
N LEU A 835 1.88 -7.39 4.71
CA LEU A 835 1.58 -7.55 3.29
C LEU A 835 1.47 -6.20 2.60
N LEU A 836 2.05 -6.10 1.39
CA LEU A 836 1.83 -5.00 0.46
C LEU A 836 1.62 -5.56 -0.95
N PRO A 837 0.55 -5.16 -1.67
CA PRO A 837 0.31 -5.61 -3.03
C PRO A 837 1.44 -5.32 -4.00
N LYS A 838 2.08 -4.15 -3.90
CA LYS A 838 3.23 -3.75 -4.73
C LYS A 838 4.37 -3.16 -3.89
N LEU A 839 5.60 -3.48 -4.27
CA LEU A 839 6.81 -2.82 -3.81
C LEU A 839 7.70 -2.51 -5.02
N ASP A 840 7.85 -1.24 -5.35
CA ASP A 840 8.78 -0.82 -6.39
C ASP A 840 10.18 -0.55 -5.85
N CYS A 841 11.10 -0.19 -6.75
CA CYS A 841 12.46 0.15 -6.41
C CYS A 841 12.61 1.37 -5.48
N ASP A 842 11.61 2.25 -5.43
CA ASP A 842 11.58 3.48 -4.62
C ASP A 842 10.90 3.25 -3.25
N ALA A 843 10.32 2.07 -3.02
CA ALA A 843 9.60 1.76 -1.79
C ALA A 843 10.55 1.71 -0.58
N VAL A 844 10.33 2.65 0.37
CA VAL A 844 11.16 2.78 1.59
C VAL A 844 10.31 2.70 2.85
N PHE A 845 10.78 1.91 3.82
CA PHE A 845 10.19 1.83 5.15
C PHE A 845 11.24 1.78 6.26
N GLY A 846 10.87 2.25 7.45
CA GLY A 846 11.71 2.34 8.62
C GLY A 846 11.30 1.36 9.71
N PHE A 847 12.28 0.91 10.49
CA PHE A 847 12.10 0.08 11.66
C PHE A 847 12.68 0.81 12.86
N SER A 848 11.82 1.16 13.82
CA SER A 848 12.26 1.64 15.13
C SER A 848 12.68 0.44 15.96
N LEU A 849 13.85 0.49 16.57
CA LEU A 849 14.42 -0.62 17.33
C LEU A 849 14.64 -0.23 18.79
N TYR A 850 14.62 -1.22 19.66
CA TYR A 850 14.95 -1.04 21.08
C TYR A 850 15.59 -2.30 21.65
N LEU A 851 16.21 -2.17 22.82
CA LEU A 851 16.84 -3.27 23.53
C LEU A 851 15.88 -3.83 24.58
N ASP A 852 15.51 -5.09 24.44
CA ASP A 852 14.71 -5.84 25.43
C ASP A 852 15.57 -6.33 26.59
N GLU A 853 16.78 -6.79 26.27
CA GLU A 853 17.76 -7.30 27.23
C GLU A 853 19.17 -6.86 26.80
N GLY A 854 20.13 -6.96 27.72
CA GLY A 854 21.52 -6.63 27.44
C GLY A 854 22.13 -7.57 26.39
N LEU A 855 22.74 -7.00 25.36
CA LEU A 855 23.44 -7.73 24.32
C LEU A 855 24.79 -8.25 24.84
N GLN A 856 24.91 -9.57 24.95
CA GLN A 856 26.14 -10.24 25.37
C GLN A 856 27.07 -10.57 24.17
N ALA A 857 26.49 -10.65 22.97
CA ALA A 857 27.23 -10.95 21.75
C ALA A 857 28.03 -9.73 21.27
N ARG A 858 29.13 -9.98 20.53
CA ARG A 858 29.95 -8.92 19.91
C ARG A 858 29.23 -8.18 18.78
N TYR A 859 28.22 -8.81 18.20
CA TYR A 859 27.46 -8.30 17.08
C TYR A 859 25.97 -8.50 17.34
N ALA A 860 25.18 -7.55 16.85
CA ALA A 860 23.75 -7.67 16.69
C ALA A 860 23.43 -7.81 15.19
N TYR A 861 22.31 -8.45 14.87
CA TYR A 861 21.94 -8.73 13.49
C TYR A 861 20.50 -8.31 13.22
N PHE A 862 20.27 -7.84 12.01
CA PHE A 862 18.95 -7.57 11.47
C PHE A 862 18.83 -8.25 10.11
N GLN A 863 17.72 -8.91 9.84
CA GLN A 863 17.45 -9.54 8.56
C GLN A 863 16.07 -9.15 8.06
N LEU A 864 16.02 -8.66 6.83
CA LEU A 864 14.79 -8.35 6.12
C LEU A 864 14.56 -9.40 5.03
N ALA A 865 13.38 -10.00 5.01
CA ALA A 865 12.98 -10.95 3.98
C ALA A 865 11.72 -10.44 3.28
N VAL A 866 11.71 -10.48 1.94
CA VAL A 866 10.58 -10.07 1.11
C VAL A 866 10.24 -11.19 0.15
N LEU A 867 9.13 -11.88 0.42
CA LEU A 867 8.56 -12.88 -0.47
C LEU A 867 7.63 -12.18 -1.47
N HIS A 868 7.82 -12.36 -2.76
CA HIS A 868 7.11 -11.61 -3.80
C HIS A 868 7.03 -12.39 -5.11
N HIS A 869 6.21 -11.90 -6.05
CA HIS A 869 6.29 -12.26 -7.46
C HIS A 869 7.02 -11.16 -8.23
N ASN A 870 7.86 -11.53 -9.20
CA ASN A 870 8.42 -10.57 -10.15
C ASN A 870 7.40 -10.24 -11.27
N ALA A 871 7.80 -9.39 -12.23
CA ALA A 871 6.97 -9.02 -13.38
C ALA A 871 6.64 -10.18 -14.32
N GLU A 872 7.31 -11.34 -14.20
CA GLU A 872 7.04 -12.55 -14.99
C GLU A 872 6.11 -13.54 -14.26
N GLY A 873 5.69 -13.23 -13.03
CA GLY A 873 4.87 -14.13 -12.21
C GLY A 873 5.66 -15.18 -11.42
N ILE A 874 6.99 -15.13 -11.41
CA ILE A 874 7.84 -16.08 -10.67
C ILE A 874 7.89 -15.67 -9.19
N ARG A 875 7.61 -16.63 -8.28
CA ARG A 875 7.70 -16.42 -6.83
C ARG A 875 9.16 -16.45 -6.38
N LEU A 876 9.63 -15.34 -5.82
CA LEU A 876 10.99 -15.12 -5.34
C LEU A 876 11.00 -14.68 -3.87
N LEU A 877 12.10 -14.96 -3.19
CA LEU A 877 12.37 -14.51 -1.83
C LEU A 877 13.67 -13.70 -1.81
N ARG A 878 13.56 -12.39 -1.56
CA ARG A 878 14.70 -11.50 -1.34
C ARG A 878 15.08 -11.46 0.13
N VAL A 879 16.35 -11.64 0.46
CA VAL A 879 16.86 -11.60 1.83
C VAL A 879 18.03 -10.62 1.94
N HIS A 880 17.93 -9.67 2.85
CA HIS A 880 19.01 -8.75 3.24
C HIS A 880 19.40 -8.96 4.69
N THR A 881 20.70 -9.11 4.95
CA THR A 881 21.25 -9.30 6.30
C THR A 881 22.23 -8.16 6.62
N LEU A 882 22.05 -7.56 7.80
CA LEU A 882 22.90 -6.49 8.33
C LEU A 882 23.47 -6.91 9.68
N ARG A 883 24.80 -6.93 9.78
CA ARG A 883 25.56 -7.08 11.03
C ARG A 883 25.97 -5.71 11.58
N LEU A 884 25.64 -5.47 12.85
CA LEU A 884 25.99 -4.28 13.61
C LEU A 884 26.94 -4.64 14.75
N SER A 885 27.92 -3.79 15.04
CA SER A 885 28.83 -4.02 16.18
C SER A 885 28.15 -3.68 17.51
N VAL A 886 28.55 -4.32 18.60
CA VAL A 886 28.02 -4.05 19.95
C VAL A 886 29.11 -3.49 20.84
N SER A 887 28.81 -2.45 21.62
CA SER A 887 29.77 -1.80 22.52
C SER A 887 29.16 -1.42 23.86
N THR A 888 29.93 -1.62 24.93
CA THR A 888 29.61 -1.11 26.28
C THR A 888 30.05 0.35 26.48
N SER A 889 30.89 0.89 25.58
CA SER A 889 31.40 2.26 25.68
C SER A 889 30.44 3.26 25.03
N LEU A 890 29.99 4.24 25.81
CA LEU A 890 29.17 5.34 25.32
C LEU A 890 29.92 6.19 24.28
N SER A 891 31.23 6.39 24.43
CA SER A 891 32.04 7.12 23.44
C SER A 891 32.11 6.40 22.09
N ALA A 892 32.11 5.05 22.07
CA ALA A 892 32.03 4.29 20.83
C ALA A 892 30.67 4.46 20.15
N ALA A 893 29.58 4.54 20.91
CA ALA A 893 28.23 4.75 20.38
C ALA A 893 28.09 6.09 19.64
N TYR A 894 28.85 7.13 20.01
CA TYR A 894 28.88 8.43 19.30
C TYR A 894 29.82 8.47 18.09
N ARG A 895 30.65 7.44 17.86
CA ARG A 895 31.59 7.39 16.73
C ARG A 895 31.00 6.80 15.46
N SER A 896 29.87 6.12 15.56
CA SER A 896 29.22 5.42 14.46
C SER A 896 27.77 5.80 14.09
N PRO A 897 27.16 6.89 14.61
CA PRO A 897 25.86 7.31 14.11
C PRO A 897 25.92 7.78 12.66
N ASP A 898 24.89 7.43 11.88
CA ASP A 898 24.60 8.03 10.58
C ASP A 898 23.52 9.11 10.78
N VAL A 899 23.94 10.38 10.72
CA VAL A 899 23.07 11.53 10.99
C VAL A 899 21.93 11.68 9.97
N GLU A 900 22.16 11.31 8.71
CA GLU A 900 21.14 11.38 7.65
C GLU A 900 20.05 10.34 7.93
N THR A 901 20.47 9.11 8.22
CA THR A 901 19.57 8.00 8.57
C THR A 901 18.83 8.24 9.89
N LEU A 902 19.51 8.78 10.91
CA LEU A 902 18.87 9.17 12.18
C LEU A 902 17.82 10.27 11.98
N THR A 903 18.14 11.29 11.17
CA THR A 903 17.18 12.35 10.86
C THR A 903 15.96 11.80 10.11
N ASN A 904 16.17 10.89 9.15
CA ASN A 904 15.07 10.24 8.42
C ASN A 904 14.16 9.45 9.36
N LEU A 905 14.73 8.65 10.29
CA LEU A 905 13.94 7.90 11.27
C LEU A 905 13.11 8.83 12.17
N LEU A 906 13.72 9.90 12.69
CA LEU A 906 13.03 10.87 13.54
C LEU A 906 11.93 11.62 12.77
N ALA A 907 12.16 11.95 11.49
CA ALA A 907 11.16 12.55 10.62
C ALA A 907 9.96 11.62 10.39
N ARG A 908 10.20 10.32 10.17
CA ARG A 908 9.14 9.31 10.01
C ARG A 908 8.33 9.13 11.28
N GLN A 909 8.98 9.00 12.44
CA GLN A 909 8.30 8.90 13.74
C GLN A 909 7.46 10.15 14.02
N ALA A 910 7.99 11.34 13.74
CA ALA A 910 7.27 12.60 13.89
C ALA A 910 6.08 12.71 12.93
N ALA A 911 6.22 12.23 11.69
CA ALA A 911 5.15 12.24 10.71
C ALA A 911 4.02 11.26 11.10
N GLU A 912 4.37 10.04 11.50
CA GLU A 912 3.42 9.06 12.02
C GLU A 912 2.69 9.60 13.26
N ASP A 913 3.43 10.06 14.27
CA ASP A 913 2.84 10.61 15.50
C ASP A 913 1.87 11.77 15.18
N MET A 914 2.20 12.61 14.19
CA MET A 914 1.35 13.71 13.75
C MET A 914 0.10 13.25 13.00
N LEU A 915 0.20 12.20 12.18
CA LEU A 915 -0.96 11.59 11.49
C LEU A 915 -1.90 10.88 12.46
N LEU A 916 -1.36 10.29 13.53
CA LEU A 916 -2.14 9.53 14.52
C LEU A 916 -2.71 10.40 15.64
N THR A 917 -1.97 11.40 16.10
CA THR A 917 -2.32 12.19 17.29
C THR A 917 -2.67 13.64 16.99
N GLY A 918 -2.29 14.16 15.82
CA GLY A 918 -2.41 15.58 15.48
C GLY A 918 -1.48 16.51 16.27
N HIS A 919 -0.73 16.00 17.25
CA HIS A 919 0.13 16.82 18.10
C HIS A 919 1.42 17.24 17.38
N SER A 920 1.82 18.49 17.60
CA SER A 920 3.07 19.01 17.04
C SER A 920 4.29 18.25 17.59
N PRO A 921 5.13 17.65 16.73
CA PRO A 921 6.32 16.91 17.17
C PRO A 921 7.51 17.83 17.51
N ARG A 922 7.31 19.16 17.48
CA ARG A 922 8.38 20.16 17.59
C ARG A 922 9.20 20.04 18.87
N GLU A 923 8.54 20.00 20.01
CA GLU A 923 9.22 19.91 21.32
C GLU A 923 9.94 18.57 21.49
N LYS A 924 9.33 17.48 21.00
CA LYS A 924 9.93 16.14 21.01
C LYS A 924 11.21 16.09 20.18
N LEU A 925 11.20 16.62 18.95
CA LEU A 925 12.37 16.65 18.07
C LEU A 925 13.50 17.52 18.63
N LEU A 926 13.18 18.72 19.14
CA LEU A 926 14.16 19.60 19.78
C LEU A 926 14.71 19.00 21.07
N GLY A 927 13.85 18.38 21.89
CA GLY A 927 14.22 17.67 23.11
C GLY A 927 15.16 16.50 22.83
N GLN A 928 14.89 15.70 21.79
CA GLN A 928 15.76 14.62 21.36
C GLN A 928 17.15 15.14 20.96
N CYS A 929 17.19 16.17 20.11
CA CYS A 929 18.45 16.79 19.69
C CYS A 929 19.25 17.32 20.89
N SER A 930 18.58 18.02 21.82
CA SER A 930 19.21 18.53 23.04
C SER A 930 19.77 17.40 23.91
N THR A 931 18.98 16.33 24.11
CA THR A 931 19.36 15.17 24.93
C THR A 931 20.61 14.49 24.39
N VAL A 932 20.67 14.22 23.08
CA VAL A 932 21.83 13.58 22.43
C VAL A 932 23.10 14.42 22.60
N LEU A 933 23.02 15.73 22.39
CA LEU A 933 24.18 16.63 22.47
C LEU A 933 24.63 16.86 23.92
N HIS A 934 23.68 16.99 24.84
CA HIS A 934 23.95 17.10 26.27
C HIS A 934 24.65 15.84 26.79
N ALA A 935 24.14 14.65 26.43
CA ALA A 935 24.73 13.37 26.80
C ALA A 935 26.16 13.21 26.26
N TYR A 936 26.44 13.63 25.03
CA TYR A 936 27.80 13.66 24.50
C TYR A 936 28.71 14.61 25.29
N ARG A 937 28.25 15.83 25.59
CA ARG A 937 29.01 16.82 26.35
C ARG A 937 29.41 16.30 27.72
N VAL A 938 28.46 15.73 28.46
CA VAL A 938 28.66 15.27 29.84
C VAL A 938 29.57 14.05 29.89
N ASN A 939 29.39 13.09 28.98
CA ASN A 939 30.00 11.77 29.11
C ASN A 939 31.21 11.53 28.21
N CYS A 940 31.43 12.32 27.16
CA CYS A 940 32.49 12.08 26.18
C CYS A 940 33.42 13.28 25.99
N ALA A 941 32.87 14.50 25.89
CA ALA A 941 33.66 15.69 25.57
C ALA A 941 34.36 16.34 26.78
N SER A 942 33.87 16.05 27.99
CA SER A 942 34.36 16.57 29.27
C SER A 942 35.82 16.17 29.58
N SER A 943 36.35 15.14 28.94
CA SER A 943 37.76 14.72 29.05
C SER A 943 38.73 15.53 28.18
N SER A 944 38.21 16.27 27.18
CA SER A 944 39.00 16.87 26.08
C SER A 944 38.94 18.40 26.00
N ALA A 945 38.10 19.06 26.80
CA ALA A 945 37.88 20.52 26.70
C ALA A 945 38.58 21.30 27.84
N PRO A 946 39.33 22.37 27.54
CA PRO A 946 39.88 23.25 28.58
C PRO A 946 38.76 23.94 29.39
N LYS A 947 39.03 24.21 30.67
CA LYS A 947 38.08 24.68 31.71
C LYS A 947 37.36 26.02 31.40
N HIS A 948 37.63 26.67 30.27
CA HIS A 948 37.03 27.95 29.84
C HIS A 948 35.92 27.82 28.77
N THR A 949 35.46 26.61 28.44
CA THR A 949 34.52 26.32 27.33
C THR A 949 33.02 26.34 27.72
N GLY A 950 32.65 27.02 28.80
CA GLY A 950 31.25 27.13 29.25
C GLY A 950 30.29 27.74 28.21
N THR A 951 30.80 28.47 27.23
CA THR A 951 30.05 29.15 26.17
C THR A 951 30.05 28.42 24.82
N GLN A 952 30.78 27.31 24.67
CA GLN A 952 30.91 26.59 23.41
C GLN A 952 29.97 25.38 23.33
N LEU A 953 29.32 25.18 22.19
CA LEU A 953 28.55 23.98 21.87
C LEU A 953 29.47 22.90 21.27
N LEU A 954 29.70 21.82 22.01
CA LEU A 954 30.55 20.70 21.57
C LEU A 954 29.69 19.63 20.90
N LEU A 955 30.02 19.27 19.66
CA LEU A 955 29.29 18.30 18.86
C LEU A 955 30.20 17.12 18.50
N PRO A 956 29.69 15.86 18.50
CA PRO A 956 30.44 14.76 17.92
C PRO A 956 30.48 14.91 16.40
N GLU A 957 31.60 14.51 15.79
CA GLU A 957 31.84 14.70 14.34
C GLU A 957 30.74 14.08 13.46
N THR A 958 30.25 12.91 13.85
CA THR A 958 29.17 12.16 13.17
C THR A 958 27.81 12.85 13.23
N LEU A 959 27.52 13.64 14.28
CA LEU A 959 26.21 14.30 14.48
C LEU A 959 26.31 15.82 14.38
N LYS A 960 27.42 16.37 13.87
CA LYS A 960 27.61 17.82 13.75
C LYS A 960 26.53 18.52 12.90
N LEU A 961 25.91 17.79 11.97
CA LEU A 961 24.81 18.27 11.13
C LEU A 961 23.42 18.07 11.74
N MET A 962 23.30 17.35 12.86
CA MET A 962 22.01 17.03 13.46
C MET A 962 21.19 18.28 13.81
N PRO A 963 21.74 19.34 14.44
CA PRO A 963 20.98 20.56 14.71
C PRO A 963 20.47 21.25 13.43
N LEU A 964 21.28 21.21 12.36
CA LEU A 964 20.94 21.81 11.08
C LEU A 964 19.78 21.06 10.43
N TYR A 965 19.85 19.73 10.40
CA TYR A 965 18.80 18.90 9.82
C TYR A 965 17.51 18.92 10.63
N ILE A 966 17.55 18.87 11.95
CA ILE A 966 16.35 19.03 12.78
C ILE A 966 15.74 20.43 12.58
N GLY A 967 16.58 21.48 12.50
CA GLY A 967 16.12 22.83 12.19
C GLY A 967 15.48 22.98 10.80
N GLY A 968 16.00 22.26 9.79
CA GLY A 968 15.41 22.20 8.45
C GLY A 968 14.09 21.42 8.43
N LEU A 969 14.04 20.30 9.15
CA LEU A 969 12.86 19.45 9.28
C LEU A 969 11.67 20.23 9.83
N LEU A 970 11.88 21.01 10.89
CA LEU A 970 10.85 21.85 11.52
C LEU A 970 10.35 23.01 10.63
N LYS A 971 11.00 23.28 9.49
CA LYS A 971 10.58 24.28 8.51
C LYS A 971 9.74 23.68 7.37
N LEU A 972 9.65 22.35 7.28
CA LEU A 972 8.83 21.71 6.26
C LEU A 972 7.33 21.97 6.51
N PRO A 973 6.49 21.98 5.44
CA PRO A 973 5.05 22.12 5.56
C PRO A 973 4.41 21.18 6.59
N ALA A 974 4.94 19.95 6.70
CA ALA A 974 4.53 18.95 7.69
C ALA A 974 4.50 19.49 9.13
N PHE A 975 5.53 20.23 9.56
CA PHE A 975 5.74 20.61 10.97
C PHE A 975 5.69 22.11 11.25
N ARG A 976 5.41 22.94 10.22
CA ARG A 976 5.09 24.37 10.41
C ARG A 976 3.76 24.54 11.17
N PRO A 977 3.53 25.67 11.85
CA PRO A 977 2.24 25.97 12.47
C PRO A 977 1.07 25.89 11.48
N ALA A 978 -0.13 25.50 11.94
CA ALA A 978 -1.32 25.30 11.11
C ALA A 978 -1.77 26.57 10.33
N ALA A 979 -1.48 27.76 10.84
CA ALA A 979 -1.85 29.03 10.19
C ALA A 979 -1.15 29.27 8.84
N ASP A 980 -0.01 28.60 8.58
CA ASP A 980 0.86 28.92 7.45
C ASP A 980 0.75 27.92 6.27
N VAL A 981 0.01 26.82 6.42
CA VAL A 981 0.03 25.67 5.49
C VAL A 981 -1.37 25.08 5.34
N SER A 982 -1.79 24.77 4.11
CA SER A 982 -3.05 24.05 3.87
C SER A 982 -3.01 22.62 4.41
N ILE A 983 -4.19 22.03 4.66
CA ILE A 983 -4.27 20.64 5.14
C ILE A 983 -3.66 19.68 4.11
N ASP A 984 -3.93 19.88 2.82
CA ASP A 984 -3.43 19.02 1.75
C ASP A 984 -1.91 19.09 1.60
N GLU A 985 -1.32 20.30 1.60
CA GLU A 985 0.13 20.47 1.50
C GLU A 985 0.84 19.84 2.70
N ARG A 986 0.24 19.97 3.89
CA ARG A 986 0.75 19.35 5.12
C ARG A 986 0.66 17.83 5.04
N TYR A 987 -0.49 17.29 4.67
CA TYR A 987 -0.74 15.86 4.61
C TYR A 987 0.13 15.19 3.54
N GLU A 988 0.21 15.77 2.33
CA GLU A 988 1.13 15.34 1.27
C GLU A 988 2.58 15.32 1.77
N CYS A 989 3.01 16.37 2.48
CA CYS A 989 4.36 16.42 3.05
C CYS A 989 4.60 15.35 4.11
N LEU A 990 3.62 15.04 4.97
CA LEU A 990 3.71 13.96 5.97
C LEU A 990 3.84 12.59 5.30
N MET A 991 3.01 12.32 4.30
CA MET A 991 3.05 11.10 3.49
C MET A 991 4.36 10.95 2.72
N SER A 992 4.88 12.06 2.21
CA SER A 992 6.16 12.09 1.51
C SER A 992 7.32 11.75 2.47
N LEU A 993 7.32 12.30 3.69
CA LEU A 993 8.32 11.98 4.73
C LEU A 993 8.32 10.48 5.08
N LEU A 994 7.15 9.84 5.09
CA LEU A 994 7.00 8.39 5.29
C LEU A 994 7.41 7.55 4.06
N GLY A 995 7.57 8.17 2.89
CA GLY A 995 8.03 7.50 1.66
C GLY A 995 9.49 7.76 1.30
N TYR A 996 10.10 8.85 1.79
CA TYR A 996 11.42 9.24 1.33
C TYR A 996 12.54 8.28 1.74
N SER A 997 13.42 7.99 0.77
CA SER A 997 14.74 7.43 1.05
C SER A 997 15.60 8.38 1.90
N VAL A 998 16.70 7.87 2.44
CA VAL A 998 17.63 8.69 3.25
C VAL A 998 18.15 9.87 2.42
N SER A 999 18.49 9.64 1.15
CA SER A 999 18.96 10.69 0.24
C SER A 999 17.88 11.74 -0.05
N GLN A 1000 16.67 11.30 -0.44
CA GLN A 1000 15.55 12.19 -0.75
C GLN A 1000 15.15 13.05 0.47
N SER A 1001 15.04 12.43 1.65
CA SER A 1001 14.71 13.16 2.88
C SER A 1001 15.76 14.20 3.24
N THR A 1002 17.04 13.90 3.00
CA THR A 1002 18.15 14.82 3.26
C THR A 1002 18.09 16.03 2.33
N HIS A 1003 17.83 15.84 1.03
CA HIS A 1003 17.65 16.96 0.08
C HIS A 1003 16.39 17.77 0.37
N ARG A 1004 15.32 17.11 0.84
CA ARG A 1004 14.09 17.81 1.23
C ARG A 1004 14.29 18.67 2.47
N VAL A 1005 14.98 18.15 3.48
CA VAL A 1005 15.28 18.86 4.73
C VAL A 1005 16.31 19.98 4.53
N TYR A 1006 17.31 19.74 3.67
CA TYR A 1006 18.35 20.71 3.34
C TYR A 1006 18.58 20.74 1.83
N PRO A 1007 17.92 21.66 1.10
CA PRO A 1007 18.05 21.76 -0.36
C PRO A 1007 19.48 22.08 -0.80
N ARG A 1008 19.89 21.48 -1.92
CA ARG A 1008 21.15 21.81 -2.60
C ARG A 1008 20.97 23.10 -3.39
N VAL A 1009 21.79 24.10 -3.10
CA VAL A 1009 21.82 25.36 -3.86
C VAL A 1009 23.10 25.39 -4.66
N TYR A 1010 22.98 25.53 -5.97
CA TYR A 1010 24.11 25.64 -6.89
C TYR A 1010 24.26 27.06 -7.37
N SER A 1011 25.50 27.53 -7.44
CA SER A 1011 25.82 28.80 -8.06
C SER A 1011 26.28 28.57 -9.49
N LEU A 1012 25.56 29.13 -10.47
CA LEU A 1012 25.83 28.90 -11.89
C LEU A 1012 26.74 29.97 -12.52
N HIS A 1013 26.89 31.14 -11.91
CA HIS A 1013 27.69 32.25 -12.48
C HIS A 1013 29.20 32.09 -12.26
N ASP A 1014 29.60 31.41 -11.19
CA ASP A 1014 30.98 31.03 -10.86
C ASP A 1014 31.23 29.53 -11.13
N MET A 1015 30.41 28.92 -11.98
CA MET A 1015 30.50 27.52 -12.33
C MET A 1015 31.86 27.19 -12.97
N PRO A 1016 32.64 26.27 -12.38
CA PRO A 1016 33.90 25.82 -12.98
C PRO A 1016 33.68 25.20 -14.37
N SER A 1017 34.62 25.40 -15.30
CA SER A 1017 34.53 24.92 -16.69
C SER A 1017 34.49 23.39 -16.84
N VAL A 1018 34.90 22.64 -15.81
CA VAL A 1018 34.77 21.17 -15.77
C VAL A 1018 33.32 20.73 -15.53
N CYS A 1019 32.45 21.59 -15.01
CA CYS A 1019 31.06 21.23 -14.75
C CYS A 1019 30.32 20.97 -16.06
N GLY A 1020 29.40 20.00 -16.05
CA GLY A 1020 28.70 19.52 -17.25
C GLY A 1020 29.48 18.51 -18.09
N THR A 1021 30.75 18.21 -17.75
CA THR A 1021 31.50 17.10 -18.36
C THR A 1021 31.26 15.78 -17.62
N PRO A 1022 31.32 14.62 -18.29
CA PRO A 1022 31.14 13.31 -17.65
C PRO A 1022 32.20 13.03 -16.57
N THR A 1023 31.80 12.38 -15.48
CA THR A 1023 32.68 12.03 -14.36
C THR A 1023 33.43 10.70 -14.53
N GLU A 1024 33.18 9.98 -15.63
CA GLU A 1024 33.64 8.60 -15.87
C GLU A 1024 33.07 7.57 -14.85
N ILE A 1025 32.09 7.96 -14.02
CA ILE A 1025 31.38 7.11 -13.06
C ILE A 1025 29.89 7.21 -13.38
N GLU A 1026 29.32 6.14 -13.94
CA GLU A 1026 27.97 6.14 -14.51
C GLU A 1026 27.79 7.26 -15.58
N ASP A 1027 26.56 7.68 -15.83
CA ASP A 1027 26.21 8.83 -16.69
C ASP A 1027 26.25 10.17 -15.91
N ASN A 1028 26.99 10.24 -14.81
CA ASN A 1028 27.06 11.43 -13.99
C ASN A 1028 27.90 12.54 -14.63
N ILE A 1029 27.51 13.78 -14.37
CA ILE A 1029 28.26 14.98 -14.75
C ILE A 1029 28.88 15.66 -13.53
N PHE A 1030 29.99 16.36 -13.72
CA PHE A 1030 30.52 17.24 -12.70
C PHE A 1030 29.52 18.38 -12.43
N LEU A 1031 29.04 18.48 -11.19
CA LEU A 1031 28.14 19.55 -10.75
C LEU A 1031 28.93 20.68 -10.04
N PRO A 1032 28.42 21.93 -10.06
CA PRO A 1032 29.01 23.02 -9.29
C PRO A 1032 29.04 22.71 -7.80
N ARG A 1033 29.92 23.38 -7.07
CA ARG A 1033 29.94 23.26 -5.60
C ARG A 1033 28.65 23.84 -5.02
N THR A 1034 28.08 23.14 -4.04
CA THR A 1034 26.88 23.61 -3.33
C THR A 1034 27.22 24.76 -2.38
N VAL A 1035 26.38 25.80 -2.37
CA VAL A 1035 26.44 26.90 -1.40
C VAL A 1035 25.42 26.69 -0.27
N ALA A 1036 25.55 27.45 0.81
CA ALA A 1036 24.61 27.37 1.92
C ALA A 1036 23.21 27.84 1.47
N ALA A 1037 22.18 27.09 1.87
CA ALA A 1037 20.77 27.45 1.64
C ALA A 1037 20.36 28.64 2.53
N SER A 1038 20.83 29.84 2.20
CA SER A 1038 20.50 31.08 2.90
C SER A 1038 20.26 32.24 1.93
N ALA A 1039 19.34 33.13 2.32
CA ALA A 1039 19.04 34.34 1.54
C ALA A 1039 20.25 35.27 1.39
N GLU A 1040 21.18 35.27 2.36
CA GLU A 1040 22.41 36.05 2.28
C GLU A 1040 23.31 35.60 1.12
N GLN A 1041 23.44 34.29 0.92
CA GLN A 1041 24.20 33.77 -0.22
C GLN A 1041 23.48 34.08 -1.53
N ALA A 1042 22.17 33.85 -1.61
CA ALA A 1042 21.39 34.20 -2.81
C ALA A 1042 21.53 35.68 -3.20
N ARG A 1043 21.52 36.60 -2.22
CA ARG A 1043 21.76 38.04 -2.47
C ARG A 1043 23.16 38.32 -3.00
N LYS A 1044 24.20 37.65 -2.47
CA LYS A 1044 25.57 37.77 -3.00
C LYS A 1044 25.63 37.30 -4.47
N LEU A 1045 24.99 36.19 -4.80
CA LEU A 1045 24.93 35.68 -6.18
C LEU A 1045 24.20 36.66 -7.13
N LEU A 1046 23.06 37.21 -6.69
CA LEU A 1046 22.30 38.20 -7.47
C LEU A 1046 23.09 39.50 -7.68
N TRP A 1047 23.85 39.95 -6.67
CA TRP A 1047 24.71 41.12 -6.80
C TRP A 1047 25.83 40.89 -7.83
N CYS A 1048 26.52 39.74 -7.77
CA CYS A 1048 27.54 39.38 -8.75
C CYS A 1048 26.98 39.28 -10.17
N PHE A 1049 25.76 38.74 -10.33
CA PHE A 1049 25.06 38.70 -11.62
C PHE A 1049 24.72 40.10 -12.15
N TRP A 1050 24.24 40.98 -11.28
CA TRP A 1050 23.95 42.38 -11.63
C TRP A 1050 25.22 43.14 -12.03
N GLU A 1051 26.35 42.96 -11.34
CA GLU A 1051 27.63 43.54 -11.74
C GLU A 1051 28.13 42.99 -13.09
N ALA A 1052 28.01 41.68 -13.33
CA ALA A 1052 28.42 41.07 -14.60
C ALA A 1052 27.57 41.55 -15.79
N LEU A 1053 26.25 41.68 -15.61
CA LEU A 1053 25.35 42.30 -16.60
C LEU A 1053 25.69 43.76 -16.81
N SER A 1054 25.94 44.50 -15.74
CA SER A 1054 26.31 45.92 -15.80
C SER A 1054 27.64 46.13 -16.52
N PHE A 1055 28.60 45.21 -16.37
CA PHE A 1055 29.88 45.25 -17.07
C PHE A 1055 29.72 44.93 -18.56
N ARG A 1056 28.93 43.91 -18.92
CA ARG A 1056 28.62 43.59 -20.33
C ARG A 1056 27.77 44.64 -21.04
N TYR A 1057 26.96 45.40 -20.30
CA TYR A 1057 26.18 46.51 -20.84
C TYR A 1057 27.02 47.79 -21.01
N ARG A 1058 28.15 47.89 -20.29
CA ARG A 1058 29.11 49.00 -20.40
C ARG A 1058 30.21 48.76 -21.44
N GLN A 1059 30.48 47.50 -21.81
CA GLN A 1059 31.22 47.14 -23.03
C GLN A 1059 30.30 47.22 -24.24
#